data_AF-A0A059D7R3-F1
#
_entry.id   AF-A0A059D7R3-F1
#
_cell.length_a   1.000
_cell.length_b   1.000
_cell.length_c   1.000
_cell.angle_alpha   90.00
_cell.angle_beta   90.00
_cell.angle_gamma   90.00
#
_symmetry.space_group_name_H-M   'P 1'
#
loop_
_entity.id
_entity.type
_entity.pdbx_description
1 polymer ?
#
loop_
_entity_poly.entity_id
_entity_poly.type
_entity_poly.pdbx_seq_one_letter_code
_entity_poly.pdbx_strand_id
1 'polypeptide(L)'
;MDLRDCYDLTDIPDLSGFDMLEKLILVHCKGLLKIHKSVGDLTKLKYLNLSDCSNLLAFPSHVSGLKCLETLVLSGCSKLKELPTDLAIAQLPQSIFRLTKLENFSLKDCSALEQLPDCIGELGSLKNIALDGSAIKGLPNSIESWTELERLTLVLCRSVTSLPDTIGNLRSLTHLFLGCSSLTQLPASVGHLSRLKDLSLNRCKHLSQLPNTIGGLSSLGLLDLAGTGIEELPSQVWALSMLEKLRMTSCRSLKTLPESIGNMSSLTNLCLYNTMTTTLPESIGMLERLRTLRLSQCTQLKQLPASLGKLKMSELPLEFGMLTSLTSLIMRKELNREQPLKHIVLPESFANLCSLKEMDAHAWGFSGSISDNFERLSSLEELNLGRNNFSSLPSSLRGLVLLKKFDLSHCNKLIYLPPLPSSLIELNMANCTALERIYDLTNVEGLKELNFISCSNLVDIPGLQVLKSLRSLFLGGCKACLPAVRRRIGKVALKHLYHLSVPGSEIPRWFSQEIPHFSAPKNREIRGIIFAAVVSLDKVVGIKGRLLRLEVPIHTTVFNLMGVPDTSEDQLYLIRFPEFKPMVRMLKEGDRIDIVLRDPPYFPGLSLKKRGIYLVFENDDDYDGNEEWLEESQKSVSQKLAKFLSSL
;
A
#
# COMPACT_ATOMS: atom_id res chain seq x y z
N MET A 1 -19.69 -35.01 7.91
CA MET A 1 -19.20 -35.06 9.30
C MET A 1 -18.17 -33.94 9.48
N ASP A 2 -18.37 -33.07 10.47
CA ASP A 2 -17.45 -31.99 10.80
C ASP A 2 -16.92 -32.22 12.22
N LEU A 3 -15.61 -32.43 12.33
CA LEU A 3 -14.85 -32.69 13.56
C LEU A 3 -13.80 -31.59 13.78
N ARG A 4 -14.05 -30.38 13.28
CA ARG A 4 -13.14 -29.25 13.44
C ARG A 4 -12.91 -28.90 14.91
N ASP A 5 -11.70 -28.43 15.20
CA ASP A 5 -11.25 -28.01 16.52
C ASP A 5 -11.33 -29.13 17.59
N CYS A 6 -11.40 -30.40 17.18
CA CYS A 6 -11.23 -31.53 18.08
C CYS A 6 -9.74 -31.71 18.45
N TYR A 7 -9.24 -30.84 19.33
CA TYR A 7 -7.82 -30.76 19.67
C TYR A 7 -7.27 -32.04 20.31
N ASP A 8 -8.09 -32.79 21.05
CA ASP A 8 -7.69 -34.01 21.76
C ASP A 8 -7.90 -35.29 20.94
N LEU A 9 -8.43 -35.18 19.72
CA LEU A 9 -8.66 -36.33 18.83
C LEU A 9 -7.32 -36.88 18.36
N THR A 10 -6.86 -38.01 18.92
CA THR A 10 -5.60 -38.64 18.53
C THR A 10 -5.72 -39.50 17.28
N ASP A 11 -6.89 -40.09 17.07
CA ASP A 11 -7.21 -41.00 15.98
C ASP A 11 -8.68 -40.81 15.54
N ILE A 12 -8.95 -40.94 14.24
CA ILE A 12 -10.32 -40.93 13.73
C ILE A 12 -11.02 -42.24 14.12
N PRO A 13 -12.28 -42.23 14.60
CA PRO A 13 -13.00 -43.46 14.90
C PRO A 13 -13.22 -44.31 13.64
N ASP A 14 -13.55 -45.59 13.81
CA ASP A 14 -13.92 -46.43 12.68
C ASP A 14 -15.15 -45.85 11.96
N LEU A 15 -14.98 -45.53 10.68
CA LEU A 15 -16.01 -44.97 9.79
C LEU A 15 -16.56 -46.00 8.79
N SER A 16 -16.27 -47.29 8.98
CA SER A 16 -16.71 -48.37 8.09
C SER A 16 -18.24 -48.43 7.88
N GLY A 17 -19.05 -47.95 8.83
CA GLY A 17 -20.51 -47.88 8.72
C GLY A 17 -21.07 -46.63 8.04
N PHE A 18 -20.22 -45.71 7.56
CA PHE A 18 -20.64 -44.41 7.00
C PHE A 18 -20.58 -44.37 5.47
N ASP A 19 -21.19 -45.34 4.81
CA ASP A 19 -21.11 -45.54 3.35
C ASP A 19 -21.62 -44.36 2.50
N MET A 20 -22.47 -43.51 3.07
CA MET A 20 -23.06 -42.35 2.41
C MET A 20 -22.32 -41.03 2.69
N LEU A 21 -21.20 -41.07 3.41
CA LEU A 21 -20.48 -39.87 3.82
C LEU A 21 -19.82 -39.17 2.63
N GLU A 22 -20.30 -37.97 2.28
CA GLU A 22 -19.73 -37.19 1.18
C GLU A 22 -18.67 -36.17 1.60
N LYS A 23 -18.71 -35.70 2.85
CA LYS A 23 -17.80 -34.66 3.36
C LYS A 23 -17.28 -34.98 4.76
N LEU A 24 -15.97 -34.87 4.93
CA LEU A 24 -15.28 -35.06 6.20
C LEU A 24 -14.32 -33.88 6.45
N ILE A 25 -14.50 -33.17 7.57
CA ILE A 25 -13.75 -31.96 7.93
C ILE A 25 -13.10 -32.17 9.31
N LEU A 26 -11.79 -31.95 9.42
CA LEU A 26 -10.95 -32.12 10.62
C LEU A 26 -9.98 -30.94 10.81
N VAL A 27 -10.45 -29.72 10.55
CA VAL A 27 -9.58 -28.54 10.60
C VAL A 27 -9.12 -28.27 12.04
N HIS A 28 -7.85 -27.92 12.23
CA HIS A 28 -7.19 -27.67 13.52
C HIS A 28 -7.22 -28.83 14.53
N CYS A 29 -7.36 -30.09 14.10
CA CYS A 29 -7.27 -31.24 15.01
C CYS A 29 -5.81 -31.55 15.36
N LYS A 30 -5.23 -30.76 16.26
CA LYS A 30 -3.79 -30.80 16.60
C LYS A 30 -3.35 -32.11 17.25
N GLY A 31 -4.22 -32.81 17.96
CA GLY A 31 -3.92 -34.11 18.57
C GLY A 31 -3.79 -35.25 17.56
N LEU A 32 -4.30 -35.06 16.34
CA LEU A 32 -4.45 -36.15 15.37
C LEU A 32 -3.09 -36.65 14.89
N LEU A 33 -2.78 -37.91 15.20
CA LEU A 33 -1.53 -38.57 14.83
C LEU A 33 -1.70 -39.42 13.57
N LYS A 34 -2.83 -40.13 13.47
CA LYS A 34 -3.12 -41.08 12.39
C LYS A 34 -4.57 -40.99 11.95
N ILE A 35 -4.80 -41.31 10.69
CA ILE A 35 -6.13 -41.44 10.10
C ILE A 35 -6.46 -42.94 10.06
N HIS A 36 -7.63 -43.31 10.58
CA HIS A 36 -8.06 -44.71 10.57
C HIS A 36 -8.28 -45.21 9.14
N LYS A 37 -7.91 -46.47 8.89
CA LYS A 37 -7.94 -47.09 7.55
C LYS A 37 -9.31 -47.04 6.87
N SER A 38 -10.40 -47.07 7.65
CA SER A 38 -11.77 -47.00 7.15
C SER A 38 -12.07 -45.72 6.36
N VAL A 39 -11.35 -44.63 6.62
CA VAL A 39 -11.48 -43.39 5.82
C VAL A 39 -11.13 -43.67 4.35
N GLY A 40 -10.14 -44.53 4.12
CA GLY A 40 -9.72 -44.95 2.79
C GLY A 40 -10.73 -45.80 2.03
N ASP A 41 -11.72 -46.36 2.73
CA ASP A 41 -12.77 -47.22 2.18
C ASP A 41 -14.06 -46.45 1.81
N LEU A 42 -14.12 -45.14 2.11
CA LEU A 42 -15.32 -44.33 1.91
C LEU A 42 -15.60 -44.02 0.43
N THR A 43 -16.49 -44.82 -0.19
CA THR A 43 -16.75 -44.75 -1.64
C THR A 43 -17.51 -43.53 -2.13
N LYS A 44 -18.25 -42.83 -1.26
CA LYS A 44 -19.02 -41.62 -1.59
C LYS A 44 -18.33 -40.32 -1.17
N LEU A 45 -17.18 -40.39 -0.51
CA LEU A 45 -16.49 -39.21 -0.02
C LEU A 45 -15.98 -38.36 -1.19
N LYS A 46 -16.43 -37.09 -1.25
CA LYS A 46 -16.05 -36.09 -2.25
C LYS A 46 -15.08 -35.05 -1.69
N TYR A 47 -15.17 -34.76 -0.39
CA TYR A 47 -14.39 -33.70 0.25
C TYR A 47 -13.76 -34.20 1.56
N LEU A 48 -12.45 -34.12 1.65
CA LEU A 48 -11.68 -34.40 2.86
C LEU A 48 -10.76 -33.21 3.18
N ASN A 49 -10.93 -32.64 4.37
CA ASN A 49 -10.10 -31.53 4.83
C ASN A 49 -9.51 -31.83 6.21
N LEU A 50 -8.18 -31.82 6.29
CA LEU A 50 -7.36 -32.05 7.47
C LEU A 50 -6.42 -30.85 7.71
N SER A 51 -6.85 -29.64 7.35
CA SER A 51 -6.02 -28.44 7.52
C SER A 51 -5.57 -28.28 8.97
N ASP A 52 -4.30 -27.94 9.17
CA ASP A 52 -3.69 -27.66 10.46
C ASP A 52 -3.78 -28.83 11.47
N CYS A 53 -3.89 -30.06 10.97
CA CYS A 53 -3.57 -31.28 11.72
C CYS A 53 -2.05 -31.43 11.86
N SER A 54 -1.41 -30.51 12.58
CA SER A 54 0.05 -30.35 12.60
C SER A 54 0.84 -31.57 13.07
N ASN A 55 0.22 -32.46 13.86
CA ASN A 55 0.85 -33.68 14.36
C ASN A 55 0.62 -34.92 13.47
N LEU A 56 -0.15 -34.80 12.38
CA LEU A 56 -0.41 -35.91 11.47
C LEU A 56 0.89 -36.42 10.86
N LEU A 57 1.20 -37.70 11.12
CA LEU A 57 2.46 -38.30 10.69
C LEU A 57 2.38 -38.90 9.27
N ALA A 58 1.24 -39.50 8.95
CA ALA A 58 1.01 -40.21 7.69
C ALA A 58 -0.47 -40.17 7.30
N PHE A 59 -0.71 -40.15 5.99
CA PHE A 59 -2.04 -40.42 5.41
C PHE A 59 -2.25 -41.95 5.31
N PRO A 60 -3.49 -42.47 5.28
CA PRO A 60 -3.73 -43.91 5.19
C PRO A 60 -3.05 -44.53 3.97
N SER A 61 -2.40 -45.67 4.14
CA SER A 61 -1.78 -46.40 3.02
C SER A 61 -2.83 -46.94 2.04
N HIS A 62 -3.97 -47.37 2.56
CA HIS A 62 -5.09 -47.87 1.77
C HIS A 62 -6.09 -46.75 1.52
N VAL A 63 -6.24 -46.32 0.26
CA VAL A 63 -7.17 -45.25 -0.15
C VAL A 63 -8.00 -45.63 -1.38
N SER A 64 -8.06 -46.93 -1.68
CA SER A 64 -8.68 -47.45 -2.91
C SER A 64 -10.19 -47.26 -3.01
N GLY A 65 -10.85 -46.98 -1.87
CA GLY A 65 -12.27 -46.69 -1.77
C GLY A 65 -12.62 -45.26 -2.17
N LEU A 66 -11.70 -44.29 -2.05
CA LEU A 66 -11.91 -42.85 -2.26
C LEU A 66 -12.11 -42.42 -3.74
N LYS A 67 -12.77 -43.24 -4.55
CA LYS A 67 -13.00 -43.06 -6.00
C LYS A 67 -13.82 -41.82 -6.36
N CYS A 68 -14.59 -41.29 -5.41
CA CYS A 68 -15.39 -40.08 -5.59
C CYS A 68 -14.72 -38.81 -5.06
N LEU A 69 -13.51 -38.90 -4.51
CA LEU A 69 -12.86 -37.77 -3.86
C LEU A 69 -12.47 -36.72 -4.90
N GLU A 70 -13.02 -35.51 -4.75
CA GLU A 70 -12.81 -34.36 -5.64
C GLU A 70 -11.84 -33.36 -5.02
N THR A 71 -11.80 -33.27 -3.68
CA THR A 71 -10.94 -32.33 -2.95
C THR A 71 -10.30 -32.98 -1.73
N LEU A 72 -8.98 -32.85 -1.65
CA LEU A 72 -8.15 -33.27 -0.51
C LEU A 72 -7.31 -32.08 -0.03
N VAL A 73 -7.46 -31.71 1.24
CA VAL A 73 -6.71 -30.62 1.88
C VAL A 73 -5.91 -31.17 3.06
N LEU A 74 -4.58 -31.13 2.94
CA LEU A 74 -3.61 -31.51 3.97
C LEU A 74 -2.74 -30.29 4.38
N SER A 75 -3.23 -29.08 4.14
CA SER A 75 -2.49 -27.85 4.44
C SER A 75 -2.12 -27.76 5.93
N GLY A 76 -0.91 -27.31 6.28
CA GLY A 76 -0.50 -27.15 7.69
C GLY A 76 -0.19 -28.46 8.42
N CYS A 77 -0.22 -29.62 7.75
CA CYS A 77 0.23 -30.91 8.30
C CYS A 77 1.77 -30.97 8.36
N SER A 78 2.37 -30.19 9.28
CA SER A 78 3.81 -29.92 9.31
C SER A 78 4.70 -31.13 9.60
N LYS A 79 4.17 -32.18 10.26
CA LYS A 79 4.87 -33.45 10.52
C LYS A 79 4.63 -34.54 9.46
N LEU A 80 3.81 -34.29 8.44
CA LEU A 80 3.55 -35.25 7.37
C LEU A 80 4.81 -35.41 6.52
N LYS A 81 5.45 -36.58 6.62
CA LYS A 81 6.73 -36.85 5.95
C LYS A 81 6.57 -37.42 4.54
N GLU A 82 5.56 -38.24 4.35
CA GLU A 82 5.34 -38.98 3.11
C GLU A 82 3.85 -39.06 2.79
N LEU A 83 3.56 -39.10 1.50
CA LEU A 83 2.26 -39.51 0.98
C LEU A 83 2.27 -41.02 0.76
N PRO A 84 1.11 -41.69 0.73
CA PRO A 84 1.05 -43.14 0.51
C PRO A 84 1.76 -43.54 -0.77
N THR A 85 2.74 -44.43 -0.64
CA THR A 85 3.66 -44.83 -1.72
C THR A 85 3.39 -46.25 -2.25
N ASP A 86 2.19 -46.83 -2.04
CA ASP A 86 1.87 -48.22 -2.41
C ASP A 86 2.13 -48.49 -3.90
N LEU A 87 3.39 -48.86 -4.19
CA LEU A 87 3.98 -49.55 -5.33
C LEU A 87 5.52 -49.44 -5.26
N ALA A 88 6.11 -50.19 -4.34
CA ALA A 88 7.42 -50.78 -4.58
C ALA A 88 7.32 -52.27 -4.30
N ILE A 89 6.77 -53.02 -5.26
CA ILE A 89 7.11 -54.40 -5.61
C ILE A 89 6.43 -54.65 -6.98
N ALA A 90 7.18 -55.24 -7.91
CA ALA A 90 6.61 -55.83 -9.11
C ALA A 90 5.49 -56.80 -8.71
N GLN A 91 4.26 -56.52 -9.17
CA GLN A 91 2.95 -57.07 -8.76
C GLN A 91 2.20 -56.21 -7.70
N LEU A 92 1.27 -55.37 -8.23
CA LEU A 92 0.09 -54.68 -7.62
C LEU A 92 -0.23 -54.88 -6.11
N PRO A 93 -0.79 -53.87 -5.40
CA PRO A 93 -1.78 -52.95 -5.96
C PRO A 93 -1.59 -51.43 -5.75
N GLN A 94 -1.96 -50.78 -6.85
CA GLN A 94 -2.30 -49.39 -7.14
C GLN A 94 -3.46 -48.81 -6.29
N SER A 95 -3.24 -48.37 -5.05
CA SER A 95 -4.35 -47.95 -4.17
C SER A 95 -4.63 -46.44 -4.16
N ILE A 96 -3.64 -45.54 -4.29
CA ILE A 96 -3.85 -44.07 -4.39
C ILE A 96 -4.17 -43.55 -5.80
N PHE A 97 -3.90 -44.35 -6.83
CA PHE A 97 -4.14 -44.01 -8.24
C PHE A 97 -5.59 -44.13 -8.69
N ARG A 98 -6.48 -44.55 -7.79
CA ARG A 98 -7.94 -44.61 -8.01
C ARG A 98 -8.67 -43.34 -7.64
N LEU A 99 -7.95 -42.30 -7.16
CA LEU A 99 -8.50 -40.95 -6.96
C LEU A 99 -8.72 -40.25 -8.32
N THR A 100 -9.35 -40.93 -9.27
CA THR A 100 -9.53 -40.49 -10.66
C THR A 100 -10.45 -39.28 -10.79
N LYS A 101 -11.09 -38.85 -9.71
CA LYS A 101 -11.92 -37.65 -9.65
C LYS A 101 -11.28 -36.50 -8.88
N LEU A 102 -10.07 -36.67 -8.35
CA LEU A 102 -9.44 -35.64 -7.52
C LEU A 102 -9.06 -34.44 -8.39
N GLU A 103 -9.76 -33.33 -8.20
CA GLU A 103 -9.53 -32.09 -8.94
C GLU A 103 -8.68 -31.11 -8.16
N ASN A 104 -8.78 -31.10 -6.82
CA ASN A 104 -8.11 -30.15 -5.95
C ASN A 104 -7.28 -30.86 -4.88
N PHE A 105 -5.97 -30.62 -4.89
CA PHE A 105 -5.08 -31.18 -3.89
C PHE A 105 -4.18 -30.12 -3.26
N SER A 106 -4.27 -29.95 -1.94
CA SER A 106 -3.45 -28.98 -1.20
C SER A 106 -2.56 -29.65 -0.16
N LEU A 107 -1.26 -29.36 -0.25
CA LEU A 107 -0.17 -29.76 0.64
C LEU A 107 0.61 -28.53 1.12
N LYS A 108 -0.09 -27.39 1.25
CA LYS A 108 0.54 -26.15 1.71
C LYS A 108 1.11 -26.33 3.11
N ASP A 109 2.26 -25.73 3.40
CA ASP A 109 2.91 -25.74 4.70
C ASP A 109 3.18 -27.17 5.26
N CYS A 110 3.25 -28.18 4.38
CA CYS A 110 3.77 -29.51 4.70
C CYS A 110 5.31 -29.47 4.76
N SER A 111 5.84 -28.88 5.82
CA SER A 111 7.28 -28.60 5.98
C SER A 111 8.17 -29.84 6.11
N ALA A 112 7.60 -31.03 6.38
CA ALA A 112 8.34 -32.29 6.44
C ALA A 112 8.29 -33.11 5.14
N LEU A 113 7.49 -32.70 4.15
CA LEU A 113 7.35 -33.40 2.88
C LEU A 113 8.48 -32.99 1.93
N GLU A 114 9.48 -33.87 1.75
CA GLU A 114 10.67 -33.59 0.94
C GLU A 114 10.54 -34.02 -0.53
N GLN A 115 9.64 -34.95 -0.84
CA GLN A 115 9.44 -35.49 -2.19
C GLN A 115 7.97 -35.81 -2.42
N LEU A 116 7.55 -35.75 -3.68
CA LEU A 116 6.29 -36.35 -4.13
C LEU A 116 6.61 -37.73 -4.72
N PRO A 117 5.74 -38.73 -4.51
CA PRO A 117 5.95 -40.04 -5.12
C PRO A 117 5.76 -39.96 -6.64
N ASP A 118 6.53 -40.74 -7.42
CA ASP A 118 6.45 -40.73 -8.89
C ASP A 118 5.03 -41.01 -9.40
N CYS A 119 4.30 -41.84 -8.70
CA CYS A 119 2.96 -42.24 -9.07
C CYS A 119 1.90 -41.12 -8.86
N ILE A 120 2.28 -39.95 -8.33
CA ILE A 120 1.42 -38.75 -8.28
C ILE A 120 0.92 -38.31 -9.67
N GLY A 121 1.67 -38.63 -10.73
CA GLY A 121 1.30 -38.35 -12.12
C GLY A 121 -0.03 -38.98 -12.55
N GLU A 122 -0.43 -40.10 -11.92
CA GLU A 122 -1.66 -40.83 -12.27
C GLU A 122 -2.94 -40.07 -11.86
N LEU A 123 -2.84 -38.95 -11.12
CA LEU A 123 -3.95 -38.05 -10.82
C LEU A 123 -4.37 -37.21 -12.04
N GLY A 124 -4.85 -37.88 -13.10
CA GLY A 124 -5.14 -37.26 -14.40
C GLY A 124 -6.24 -36.18 -14.41
N SER A 125 -7.16 -36.20 -13.42
CA SER A 125 -8.25 -35.21 -13.29
C SER A 125 -7.87 -33.98 -12.46
N LEU A 126 -6.62 -33.89 -12.00
CA LEU A 126 -6.16 -32.81 -11.13
C LEU A 126 -6.18 -31.49 -11.90
N LYS A 127 -6.93 -30.51 -11.39
CA LYS A 127 -7.02 -29.14 -11.92
C LYS A 127 -6.17 -28.16 -11.11
N ASN A 128 -6.08 -28.37 -9.80
CA ASN A 128 -5.37 -27.48 -8.90
C ASN A 128 -4.49 -28.27 -7.93
N ILE A 129 -3.19 -27.97 -7.91
CA ILE A 129 -2.26 -28.48 -6.90
C ILE A 129 -1.51 -27.33 -6.23
N ALA A 130 -1.47 -27.38 -4.89
CA ALA A 130 -0.80 -26.38 -4.08
C ALA A 130 0.24 -27.01 -3.14
N LEU A 131 1.50 -26.63 -3.33
CA LEU A 131 2.66 -27.16 -2.62
C LEU A 131 3.41 -26.04 -1.87
N ASP A 132 2.79 -24.87 -1.69
CA ASP A 132 3.40 -23.69 -1.07
C ASP A 132 3.99 -24.04 0.32
N GLY A 133 5.15 -23.49 0.67
CA GLY A 133 5.76 -23.67 1.99
C GLY A 133 6.24 -25.11 2.31
N SER A 134 6.13 -26.05 1.36
CA SER A 134 6.64 -27.42 1.52
C SER A 134 8.16 -27.50 1.37
N ALA A 135 8.75 -28.58 1.87
CA ALA A 135 10.18 -28.84 1.78
C ALA A 135 10.58 -29.61 0.50
N ILE A 136 9.68 -29.71 -0.48
CA ILE A 136 9.90 -30.54 -1.65
C ILE A 136 11.17 -30.11 -2.41
N LYS A 137 11.96 -31.09 -2.81
CA LYS A 137 13.21 -30.88 -3.57
C LYS A 137 12.98 -30.66 -5.06
N GLY A 138 11.85 -31.13 -5.59
CA GLY A 138 11.47 -31.00 -6.99
C GLY A 138 10.14 -31.71 -7.28
N LEU A 139 9.65 -31.56 -8.51
CA LEU A 139 8.52 -32.34 -9.02
C LEU A 139 9.03 -33.58 -9.78
N PRO A 140 8.35 -34.73 -9.70
CA PRO A 140 8.70 -35.93 -10.46
C PRO A 140 8.39 -35.76 -11.95
N ASN A 141 9.00 -36.58 -12.82
CA ASN A 141 8.78 -36.49 -14.27
C ASN A 141 7.35 -36.90 -14.67
N SER A 142 6.71 -37.76 -13.88
CA SER A 142 5.36 -38.28 -14.10
C SER A 142 4.25 -37.23 -14.15
N ILE A 143 4.52 -35.99 -13.73
CA ILE A 143 3.55 -34.88 -13.83
C ILE A 143 3.08 -34.63 -15.27
N GLU A 144 3.77 -35.15 -16.29
CA GLU A 144 3.32 -35.09 -17.69
C GLU A 144 1.88 -35.59 -17.91
N SER A 145 1.38 -36.46 -17.03
CA SER A 145 0.04 -37.04 -17.09
C SER A 145 -1.07 -36.12 -16.55
N TRP A 146 -0.73 -34.99 -15.91
CA TRP A 146 -1.69 -34.01 -15.40
C TRP A 146 -2.26 -33.11 -16.50
N THR A 147 -2.90 -33.72 -17.50
CA THR A 147 -3.37 -33.04 -18.72
C THR A 147 -4.49 -32.01 -18.49
N GLU A 148 -5.23 -32.12 -17.40
CA GLU A 148 -6.29 -31.19 -16.97
C GLU A 148 -5.81 -30.12 -15.98
N LEU A 149 -4.52 -30.10 -15.61
CA LEU A 149 -4.03 -29.17 -14.60
C LEU A 149 -4.09 -27.73 -15.07
N GLU A 150 -4.83 -26.89 -14.35
CA GLU A 150 -5.01 -25.47 -14.62
C GLU A 150 -4.11 -24.60 -13.72
N ARG A 151 -3.80 -25.05 -12.50
CA ARG A 151 -3.03 -24.28 -11.51
C ARG A 151 -2.02 -25.13 -10.74
N LEU A 152 -0.77 -24.68 -10.73
CA LEU A 152 0.32 -25.23 -9.94
C LEU A 152 0.96 -24.12 -9.10
N THR A 153 1.05 -24.31 -7.78
CA THR A 153 1.68 -23.35 -6.87
C THR A 153 2.79 -23.97 -6.02
N LEU A 154 3.95 -23.31 -6.02
CA LEU A 154 5.21 -23.67 -5.34
C LEU A 154 5.82 -22.41 -4.71
N VAL A 155 5.03 -21.69 -3.92
CA VAL A 155 5.45 -20.40 -3.32
C VAL A 155 6.10 -20.65 -1.95
N LEU A 156 7.15 -19.93 -1.59
CA LEU A 156 7.92 -20.12 -0.34
C LEU A 156 8.62 -21.49 -0.21
N CYS A 157 8.76 -22.25 -1.29
CA CYS A 157 9.55 -23.48 -1.28
C CYS A 157 11.05 -23.16 -1.23
N ARG A 158 11.79 -23.78 -0.30
CA ARG A 158 13.21 -23.48 -0.09
C ARG A 158 14.16 -24.45 -0.77
N SER A 159 13.68 -25.62 -1.18
CA SER A 159 14.51 -26.73 -1.64
C SER A 159 14.42 -27.02 -3.15
N VAL A 160 13.41 -26.46 -3.86
CA VAL A 160 13.25 -26.65 -5.31
C VAL A 160 14.34 -25.90 -6.06
N THR A 161 15.23 -26.63 -6.74
CA THR A 161 16.34 -26.07 -7.52
C THR A 161 16.04 -25.96 -9.01
N SER A 162 15.21 -26.87 -9.55
CA SER A 162 14.74 -26.88 -10.93
C SER A 162 13.32 -27.47 -11.04
N LEU A 163 12.67 -27.24 -12.17
CA LEU A 163 11.47 -27.97 -12.59
C LEU A 163 11.85 -29.04 -13.62
N PRO A 164 11.13 -30.18 -13.68
CA PRO A 164 11.37 -31.19 -14.71
C PRO A 164 10.96 -30.67 -16.10
N ASP A 165 11.63 -31.14 -17.15
CA ASP A 165 11.29 -30.78 -18.54
C ASP A 165 9.86 -31.17 -18.92
N THR A 166 9.26 -32.16 -18.23
CA THR A 166 7.87 -32.57 -18.45
C THR A 166 6.84 -31.52 -18.07
N ILE A 167 7.22 -30.43 -17.38
CA ILE A 167 6.32 -29.30 -17.09
C ILE A 167 5.67 -28.73 -18.35
N GLY A 168 6.38 -28.75 -19.49
CA GLY A 168 5.85 -28.26 -20.77
C GLY A 168 4.71 -29.10 -21.36
N ASN A 169 4.45 -30.31 -20.82
CA ASN A 169 3.35 -31.17 -21.25
C ASN A 169 2.00 -30.80 -20.62
N LEU A 170 1.99 -29.90 -19.62
CA LEU A 170 0.79 -29.43 -18.92
C LEU A 170 -0.03 -28.44 -19.77
N ARG A 171 -0.58 -28.90 -20.90
CA ARG A 171 -1.20 -28.03 -21.92
C ARG A 171 -2.42 -27.24 -21.44
N SER A 172 -3.06 -27.65 -20.35
CA SER A 172 -4.20 -26.94 -19.74
C SER A 172 -3.79 -25.88 -18.71
N LEU A 173 -2.48 -25.77 -18.38
CA LEU A 173 -2.01 -24.91 -17.31
C LEU A 173 -2.26 -23.44 -17.67
N THR A 174 -3.00 -22.76 -16.79
CA THR A 174 -3.33 -21.33 -16.92
C THR A 174 -2.62 -20.47 -15.89
N HIS A 175 -2.24 -21.04 -14.74
CA HIS A 175 -1.55 -20.32 -13.66
C HIS A 175 -0.36 -21.14 -13.13
N LEU A 176 0.83 -20.57 -13.20
CA LEU A 176 2.05 -21.15 -12.66
C LEU A 176 2.69 -20.16 -11.67
N PHE A 177 2.63 -20.49 -10.38
CA PHE A 177 3.17 -19.64 -9.33
C PHE A 177 4.36 -20.31 -8.65
N LEU A 178 5.55 -19.83 -8.96
CA LEU A 178 6.81 -20.27 -8.41
C LEU A 178 7.35 -19.16 -7.51
N GLY A 179 7.61 -19.50 -6.25
CA GLY A 179 8.28 -18.60 -5.33
C GLY A 179 9.38 -19.32 -4.56
N CYS A 180 10.20 -20.03 -5.33
CA CYS A 180 11.20 -20.95 -4.84
C CYS A 180 12.53 -20.22 -4.65
N SER A 181 13.01 -20.12 -3.40
CA SER A 181 14.21 -19.32 -3.13
C SER A 181 15.50 -19.89 -3.72
N SER A 182 15.49 -21.16 -4.13
CA SER A 182 16.65 -21.91 -4.63
C SER A 182 16.56 -22.25 -6.12
N LEU A 183 15.50 -21.83 -6.81
CA LEU A 183 15.31 -22.06 -8.23
C LEU A 183 16.35 -21.27 -9.03
N THR A 184 17.17 -21.95 -9.82
CA THR A 184 18.26 -21.34 -10.60
C THR A 184 17.88 -21.10 -12.06
N GLN A 185 17.02 -21.94 -12.62
CA GLN A 185 16.59 -21.88 -14.02
C GLN A 185 15.18 -22.46 -14.21
N LEU A 186 14.54 -22.06 -15.31
CA LEU A 186 13.35 -22.73 -15.83
C LEU A 186 13.73 -23.64 -17.00
N PRO A 187 13.11 -24.82 -17.13
CA PRO A 187 13.32 -25.68 -18.28
C PRO A 187 12.79 -25.02 -19.55
N ALA A 188 13.43 -25.28 -20.69
CA ALA A 188 13.03 -24.69 -21.98
C ALA A 188 11.59 -25.06 -22.36
N SER A 189 11.10 -26.21 -21.91
CA SER A 189 9.74 -26.68 -22.15
C SER A 189 8.64 -25.81 -21.53
N VAL A 190 8.94 -24.92 -20.58
CA VAL A 190 7.98 -23.91 -20.07
C VAL A 190 7.36 -23.11 -21.21
N GLY A 191 8.12 -22.85 -22.28
CA GLY A 191 7.62 -22.17 -23.48
C GLY A 191 6.48 -22.89 -24.22
N HIS A 192 6.22 -24.17 -23.95
CA HIS A 192 5.15 -24.94 -24.58
C HIS A 192 3.77 -24.71 -23.92
N LEU A 193 3.71 -23.99 -22.79
CA LEU A 193 2.49 -23.72 -22.04
C LEU A 193 1.64 -22.61 -22.68
N SER A 194 1.11 -22.87 -23.88
CA SER A 194 0.42 -21.87 -24.72
C SER A 194 -0.86 -21.30 -24.10
N ARG A 195 -1.47 -21.96 -23.12
CA ARG A 195 -2.66 -21.49 -22.38
C ARG A 195 -2.32 -20.73 -21.09
N LEU A 196 -1.03 -20.61 -20.74
CA LEU A 196 -0.61 -19.96 -19.52
C LEU A 196 -0.97 -18.47 -19.56
N LYS A 197 -1.74 -18.02 -18.57
CA LYS A 197 -2.19 -16.63 -18.42
C LYS A 197 -1.33 -15.88 -17.41
N ASP A 198 -0.99 -16.55 -16.30
CA ASP A 198 -0.23 -15.96 -15.22
C ASP A 198 1.02 -16.80 -14.91
N LEU A 199 2.19 -16.17 -15.02
CA LEU A 199 3.47 -16.72 -14.58
C LEU A 199 4.06 -15.83 -13.49
N SER A 200 4.18 -16.36 -12.28
CA SER A 200 4.89 -15.69 -11.18
C SER A 200 6.16 -16.46 -10.83
N LEU A 201 7.27 -15.75 -10.73
CA LEU A 201 8.60 -16.19 -10.31
C LEU A 201 9.07 -15.41 -9.08
N ASN A 202 8.10 -14.92 -8.28
CA ASN A 202 8.32 -14.00 -7.17
C ASN A 202 9.28 -14.60 -6.12
N ARG A 203 10.29 -13.86 -5.67
CA ARG A 203 11.32 -14.27 -4.70
C ARG A 203 12.21 -15.45 -5.15
N CYS A 204 12.23 -15.79 -6.44
CA CYS A 204 13.23 -16.70 -7.01
C CYS A 204 14.59 -15.99 -7.16
N LYS A 205 15.24 -15.67 -6.04
CA LYS A 205 16.45 -14.81 -5.96
C LYS A 205 17.66 -15.33 -6.74
N HIS A 206 17.74 -16.63 -7.00
CA HIS A 206 18.84 -17.28 -7.75
C HIS A 206 18.52 -17.47 -9.24
N LEU A 207 17.32 -17.13 -9.68
CA LEU A 207 16.94 -17.15 -11.09
C LEU A 207 17.54 -15.91 -11.78
N SER A 208 18.56 -16.13 -12.61
CA SER A 208 19.29 -15.05 -13.30
C SER A 208 18.82 -14.80 -14.73
N GLN A 209 18.15 -15.76 -15.37
CA GLN A 209 17.71 -15.68 -16.76
C GLN A 209 16.38 -16.43 -16.97
N LEU A 210 15.65 -16.05 -18.02
CA LEU A 210 14.51 -16.82 -18.56
C LEU A 210 14.94 -17.52 -19.85
N PRO A 211 14.39 -18.71 -20.18
CA PRO A 211 14.70 -19.38 -21.44
C PRO A 211 14.11 -18.61 -22.63
N ASN A 212 14.80 -18.61 -23.78
CA ASN A 212 14.32 -17.94 -25.01
C ASN A 212 12.96 -18.49 -25.50
N THR A 213 12.63 -19.73 -25.15
CA THR A 213 11.33 -20.36 -25.45
C THR A 213 10.16 -19.70 -24.73
N ILE A 214 10.39 -18.80 -23.77
CA ILE A 214 9.33 -18.04 -23.08
C ILE A 214 8.40 -17.28 -24.05
N GLY A 215 8.88 -16.97 -25.26
CA GLY A 215 8.06 -16.38 -26.33
C GLY A 215 6.90 -17.27 -26.80
N GLY A 216 6.90 -18.57 -26.49
CA GLY A 216 5.82 -19.50 -26.81
C GLY A 216 4.59 -19.37 -25.90
N LEU A 217 4.67 -18.57 -24.82
CA LEU A 217 3.56 -18.30 -23.89
C LEU A 217 2.55 -17.31 -24.49
N SER A 218 1.91 -17.68 -25.60
CA SER A 218 1.06 -16.80 -26.42
C SER A 218 -0.18 -16.23 -25.71
N SER A 219 -0.63 -16.87 -24.61
CA SER A 219 -1.77 -16.40 -23.81
C SER A 219 -1.38 -15.62 -22.54
N LEU A 220 -0.08 -15.35 -22.33
CA LEU A 220 0.41 -14.78 -21.07
C LEU A 220 -0.05 -13.34 -20.92
N GLY A 221 -0.88 -13.08 -19.90
CA GLY A 221 -1.38 -11.75 -19.52
C GLY A 221 -0.59 -11.12 -18.36
N LEU A 222 0.02 -11.93 -17.49
CA LEU A 222 0.80 -11.46 -16.36
C LEU A 222 2.14 -12.21 -16.23
N LEU A 223 3.23 -11.45 -16.15
CA LEU A 223 4.56 -11.92 -15.82
C LEU A 223 5.07 -11.19 -14.56
N ASP A 224 5.23 -11.92 -13.46
CA ASP A 224 5.75 -11.40 -12.20
C ASP A 224 7.13 -11.98 -11.91
N LEU A 225 8.14 -11.11 -11.93
CA LEU A 225 9.55 -11.41 -11.71
C LEU A 225 10.06 -10.77 -10.41
N ALA A 226 9.17 -10.33 -9.51
CA ALA A 226 9.57 -9.60 -8.32
C ALA A 226 10.56 -10.39 -7.45
N GLY A 227 11.67 -9.77 -7.04
CA GLY A 227 12.67 -10.38 -6.16
C GLY A 227 13.48 -11.51 -6.82
N THR A 228 13.52 -11.55 -8.15
CA THR A 228 14.41 -12.42 -8.91
C THR A 228 15.81 -11.81 -9.06
N GLY A 229 16.79 -12.65 -9.37
CA GLY A 229 18.16 -12.26 -9.70
C GLY A 229 18.37 -11.91 -11.17
N ILE A 230 17.29 -11.67 -11.93
CA ILE A 230 17.34 -11.49 -13.39
C ILE A 230 18.21 -10.29 -13.77
N GLU A 231 19.18 -10.54 -14.65
CA GLU A 231 20.09 -9.52 -15.19
C GLU A 231 19.54 -8.87 -16.46
N GLU A 232 18.95 -9.67 -17.33
CA GLU A 232 18.31 -9.26 -18.59
C GLU A 232 17.15 -10.21 -18.94
N LEU A 233 16.22 -9.74 -19.78
CA LEU A 233 15.15 -10.56 -20.31
C LEU A 233 15.43 -10.91 -21.78
N PRO A 234 15.20 -12.17 -22.21
CA PRO A 234 15.44 -12.58 -23.59
C PRO A 234 14.52 -11.82 -24.54
N SER A 235 14.97 -11.63 -25.79
CA SER A 235 14.27 -10.76 -26.75
C SER A 235 12.81 -11.18 -27.01
N GLN A 236 12.52 -12.47 -26.83
CA GLN A 236 11.21 -13.07 -27.00
C GLN A 236 10.17 -12.62 -25.96
N VAL A 237 10.56 -12.17 -24.76
CA VAL A 237 9.61 -11.60 -23.76
C VAL A 237 8.92 -10.37 -24.34
N TRP A 238 9.64 -9.56 -25.10
CA TRP A 238 9.13 -8.32 -25.67
C TRP A 238 8.22 -8.54 -26.89
N ALA A 239 8.14 -9.78 -27.38
CA ALA A 239 7.24 -10.19 -28.47
C ALA A 239 5.92 -10.82 -27.96
N LEU A 240 5.71 -10.90 -26.64
CA LEU A 240 4.49 -11.45 -26.05
C LEU A 240 3.30 -10.50 -26.27
N SER A 241 2.50 -10.79 -27.29
CA SER A 241 1.41 -9.91 -27.76
C SER A 241 0.22 -9.77 -26.80
N MET A 242 0.06 -10.70 -25.85
CA MET A 242 -1.04 -10.68 -24.86
C MET A 242 -0.61 -10.16 -23.49
N LEU A 243 0.68 -9.82 -23.29
CA LEU A 243 1.21 -9.47 -21.98
C LEU A 243 0.72 -8.09 -21.53
N GLU A 244 -0.25 -8.09 -20.61
CA GLU A 244 -0.86 -6.87 -20.08
C GLU A 244 -0.10 -6.29 -18.88
N LYS A 245 0.56 -7.15 -18.08
CA LYS A 245 1.19 -6.78 -16.81
C LYS A 245 2.58 -7.37 -16.66
N LEU A 246 3.59 -6.50 -16.54
CA LEU A 246 4.97 -6.88 -16.24
C LEU A 246 5.40 -6.29 -14.89
N ARG A 247 5.73 -7.17 -13.94
CA ARG A 247 6.20 -6.77 -12.60
C ARG A 247 7.64 -7.19 -12.38
N MET A 248 8.50 -6.24 -12.09
CA MET A 248 9.92 -6.40 -11.82
C MET A 248 10.29 -5.59 -10.57
N THR A 249 9.73 -6.00 -9.44
CA THR A 249 9.92 -5.35 -8.13
C THR A 249 11.13 -5.95 -7.42
N SER A 250 12.06 -5.14 -6.93
CA SER A 250 13.31 -5.56 -6.27
C SER A 250 14.19 -6.49 -7.13
N CYS A 251 14.15 -6.35 -8.45
CA CYS A 251 15.10 -6.98 -9.38
C CYS A 251 16.43 -6.19 -9.36
N ARG A 252 17.26 -6.44 -8.36
CA ARG A 252 18.48 -5.64 -8.13
C ARG A 252 19.59 -5.88 -9.15
N SER A 253 19.55 -6.99 -9.88
CA SER A 253 20.53 -7.31 -10.93
C SER A 253 20.18 -6.71 -12.29
N LEU A 254 18.93 -6.26 -12.49
CA LEU A 254 18.47 -5.69 -13.75
C LEU A 254 19.07 -4.30 -13.97
N LYS A 255 19.93 -4.17 -14.99
CA LYS A 255 20.67 -2.92 -15.29
C LYS A 255 19.99 -2.04 -16.34
N THR A 256 19.36 -2.64 -17.35
CA THR A 256 18.76 -1.92 -18.48
C THR A 256 17.49 -2.62 -18.95
N LEU A 257 16.63 -1.86 -19.66
CA LEU A 257 15.56 -2.41 -20.49
C LEU A 257 15.94 -2.17 -21.96
N PRO A 258 15.75 -3.14 -22.87
CA PRO A 258 16.09 -2.99 -24.28
C PRO A 258 15.03 -2.18 -25.03
N GLU A 259 15.40 -1.65 -26.20
CA GLU A 259 14.46 -0.92 -27.09
C GLU A 259 13.30 -1.79 -27.59
N SER A 260 13.40 -3.11 -27.50
CA SER A 260 12.31 -4.01 -27.85
C SER A 260 11.07 -3.86 -26.96
N ILE A 261 11.17 -3.21 -25.79
CA ILE A 261 10.01 -2.99 -24.91
C ILE A 261 8.87 -2.25 -25.63
N GLY A 262 9.17 -1.38 -26.58
CA GLY A 262 8.16 -0.66 -27.37
C GLY A 262 7.26 -1.58 -28.21
N ASN A 263 7.64 -2.83 -28.45
CA ASN A 263 6.83 -3.81 -29.19
C ASN A 263 5.65 -4.35 -28.37
N MET A 264 5.60 -4.11 -27.06
CA MET A 264 4.58 -4.66 -26.16
C MET A 264 3.26 -3.89 -26.24
N SER A 265 2.55 -4.02 -27.37
CA SER A 265 1.34 -3.26 -27.68
C SER A 265 0.16 -3.47 -26.72
N SER A 266 0.12 -4.60 -25.99
CA SER A 266 -0.92 -4.91 -25.00
C SER A 266 -0.59 -4.48 -23.57
N LEU A 267 0.63 -4.00 -23.30
CA LEU A 267 1.09 -3.71 -21.94
C LEU A 267 0.32 -2.53 -21.34
N THR A 268 -0.36 -2.78 -20.22
CA THR A 268 -1.15 -1.77 -19.49
C THR A 268 -0.51 -1.38 -18.16
N ASN A 269 0.28 -2.28 -17.55
CA ASN A 269 0.96 -2.04 -16.29
C ASN A 269 2.43 -2.48 -16.36
N LEU A 270 3.34 -1.52 -16.19
CA LEU A 270 4.78 -1.78 -16.02
C LEU A 270 5.22 -1.33 -14.62
N CYS A 271 5.70 -2.27 -13.81
CA CYS A 271 6.16 -2.00 -12.45
C CYS A 271 7.64 -2.35 -12.28
N LEU A 272 8.49 -1.33 -12.26
CA LEU A 272 9.90 -1.39 -11.93
C LEU A 272 10.06 -0.69 -10.57
N TYR A 273 10.10 -1.47 -9.50
CA TYR A 273 10.29 -0.93 -8.15
C TYR A 273 11.64 -1.36 -7.64
N ASN A 274 12.45 -0.47 -7.07
CA ASN A 274 13.73 -0.83 -6.46
C ASN A 274 14.64 -1.67 -7.39
N THR A 275 14.75 -1.25 -8.65
CA THR A 275 15.68 -1.83 -9.63
C THR A 275 16.95 -0.98 -9.71
N MET A 276 18.03 -1.56 -10.23
CA MET A 276 19.30 -0.85 -10.48
C MET A 276 19.36 -0.24 -11.89
N THR A 277 18.22 -0.07 -12.53
CA THR A 277 18.10 0.45 -13.89
C THR A 277 18.65 1.88 -13.98
N THR A 278 19.59 2.13 -14.90
CA THR A 278 20.24 3.44 -15.05
C THR A 278 19.53 4.37 -16.04
N THR A 279 18.92 3.79 -17.07
CA THR A 279 18.17 4.49 -18.12
C THR A 279 16.92 3.70 -18.51
N LEU A 280 15.89 4.39 -19.01
CA LEU A 280 14.79 3.77 -19.73
C LEU A 280 14.99 3.98 -21.23
N PRO A 281 14.66 3.00 -22.08
CA PRO A 281 14.76 3.12 -23.54
C PRO A 281 13.75 4.13 -24.09
N GLU A 282 14.05 4.75 -25.22
CA GLU A 282 13.13 5.73 -25.84
C GLU A 282 11.86 5.06 -26.37
N SER A 283 11.92 3.81 -26.79
CA SER A 283 10.75 3.00 -27.18
C SER A 283 9.68 2.83 -26.10
N ILE A 284 9.94 3.15 -24.82
CA ILE A 284 8.90 3.13 -23.78
C ILE A 284 7.72 4.07 -24.12
N GLY A 285 7.98 5.12 -24.92
CA GLY A 285 6.95 6.02 -25.44
C GLY A 285 5.93 5.35 -26.36
N MET A 286 6.29 4.22 -26.98
CA MET A 286 5.47 3.46 -27.93
C MET A 286 4.38 2.60 -27.26
N LEU A 287 4.36 2.52 -25.93
CA LEU A 287 3.40 1.70 -25.19
C LEU A 287 2.02 2.38 -25.09
N GLU A 288 1.30 2.48 -26.20
CA GLU A 288 0.06 3.28 -26.33
C GLU A 288 -1.05 2.86 -25.35
N ARG A 289 -1.06 1.62 -24.88
CA ARG A 289 -2.03 1.09 -23.90
C ARG A 289 -1.56 1.17 -22.45
N LEU A 290 -0.34 1.65 -22.19
CA LEU A 290 0.22 1.73 -20.85
C LEU A 290 -0.58 2.71 -20.01
N ARG A 291 -1.20 2.21 -18.93
CA ARG A 291 -2.00 2.99 -17.99
C ARG A 291 -1.24 3.34 -16.73
N THR A 292 -0.33 2.46 -16.31
CA THR A 292 0.45 2.63 -15.08
C THR A 292 1.92 2.33 -15.33
N LEU A 293 2.77 3.30 -15.02
CA LEU A 293 4.21 3.17 -14.99
C LEU A 293 4.71 3.44 -13.57
N ARG A 294 5.23 2.42 -12.89
CA ARG A 294 5.87 2.56 -11.58
C ARG A 294 7.38 2.39 -11.72
N LEU A 295 8.12 3.37 -11.22
CA LEU A 295 9.58 3.51 -11.23
C LEU A 295 10.13 3.82 -9.83
N SER A 296 9.35 3.55 -8.77
CA SER A 296 9.69 3.99 -7.42
C SER A 296 10.93 3.26 -6.89
N GLN A 297 11.78 3.97 -6.15
CA GLN A 297 13.06 3.47 -5.64
C GLN A 297 14.06 3.01 -6.71
N CYS A 298 13.87 3.36 -8.00
CA CYS A 298 14.90 3.22 -9.02
C CYS A 298 15.98 4.31 -8.82
N THR A 299 16.80 4.15 -7.78
CA THR A 299 17.75 5.19 -7.33
C THR A 299 18.85 5.51 -8.35
N GLN A 300 19.19 4.56 -9.22
CA GLN A 300 20.19 4.74 -10.29
C GLN A 300 19.62 5.40 -11.55
N LEU A 301 18.30 5.49 -11.69
CA LEU A 301 17.64 6.12 -12.83
C LEU A 301 17.82 7.64 -12.76
N LYS A 302 18.67 8.17 -13.63
CA LYS A 302 19.10 9.58 -13.61
C LYS A 302 18.36 10.47 -14.60
N GLN A 303 17.77 9.88 -15.63
CA GLN A 303 17.07 10.61 -16.68
C GLN A 303 15.83 9.83 -17.11
N LEU A 304 14.82 10.58 -17.53
CA LEU A 304 13.60 10.07 -18.11
C LEU A 304 13.68 10.30 -19.62
N PRO A 305 13.34 9.30 -20.46
CA PRO A 305 13.46 9.44 -21.91
C PRO A 305 12.49 10.49 -22.42
N ALA A 306 12.90 11.20 -23.48
CA ALA A 306 12.11 12.31 -24.01
C ALA A 306 10.76 11.82 -24.55
N SER A 307 10.73 10.59 -25.07
CA SER A 307 9.57 9.88 -25.60
C SER A 307 8.40 9.71 -24.63
N LEU A 308 8.62 9.79 -23.30
CA LEU A 308 7.53 9.68 -22.32
C LEU A 308 6.42 10.70 -22.55
N GLY A 309 6.75 11.84 -23.16
CA GLY A 309 5.77 12.86 -23.50
C GLY A 309 5.96 13.49 -24.88
N LYS A 310 6.82 12.95 -25.74
CA LYS A 310 7.13 13.61 -27.02
C LYS A 310 5.90 13.56 -27.94
N LEU A 311 5.45 14.74 -28.38
CA LEU A 311 4.46 14.87 -29.45
C LEU A 311 5.13 14.57 -30.79
N LYS A 312 4.37 13.98 -31.72
CA LYS A 312 4.69 13.98 -33.14
C LYS A 312 5.00 15.42 -33.59
N MET A 313 6.27 15.71 -33.85
CA MET A 313 6.72 16.89 -34.59
C MET A 313 7.54 16.39 -35.78
N SER A 314 6.87 16.47 -36.94
CA SER A 314 7.30 16.61 -38.34
C SER A 314 8.63 16.09 -38.91
N GLU A 315 9.61 15.57 -38.16
CA GLU A 315 10.90 15.14 -38.75
C GLU A 315 11.51 13.85 -38.16
N LEU A 316 10.75 13.08 -37.37
CA LEU A 316 11.17 11.74 -36.94
C LEU A 316 10.25 10.67 -37.56
N PRO A 317 10.78 9.48 -37.88
CA PRO A 317 10.02 8.42 -38.55
C PRO A 317 8.71 8.13 -37.80
N LEU A 318 7.67 7.76 -38.56
CA LEU A 318 6.27 7.58 -38.17
C LEU A 318 6.01 6.64 -36.96
N GLU A 319 7.04 6.11 -36.32
CA GLU A 319 7.02 5.00 -35.35
C GLU A 319 7.00 5.44 -33.87
N PHE A 320 7.10 6.74 -33.56
CA PHE A 320 6.97 7.20 -32.18
C PHE A 320 5.50 7.26 -31.74
N GLY A 321 5.05 6.19 -31.07
CA GLY A 321 3.76 6.14 -30.36
C GLY A 321 3.71 7.12 -29.19
N MET A 322 2.50 7.40 -28.68
CA MET A 322 2.28 8.32 -27.57
C MET A 322 1.78 7.56 -26.33
N LEU A 323 2.32 7.87 -25.14
CA LEU A 323 1.76 7.44 -23.84
C LEU A 323 0.46 8.19 -23.46
N THR A 324 -0.43 8.36 -24.43
CA THR A 324 -1.72 9.08 -24.24
C THR A 324 -2.65 8.36 -23.28
N SER A 325 -2.51 7.05 -23.09
CA SER A 325 -3.32 6.28 -22.13
C SER A 325 -2.75 6.29 -20.72
N LEU A 326 -1.58 6.90 -20.47
CA LEU A 326 -0.94 6.86 -19.16
C LEU A 326 -1.75 7.66 -18.14
N THR A 327 -2.25 6.96 -17.12
CA THR A 327 -3.10 7.53 -16.06
C THR A 327 -2.36 7.71 -14.74
N SER A 328 -1.32 6.91 -14.47
CA SER A 328 -0.56 6.94 -13.22
C SER A 328 0.93 6.76 -13.49
N LEU A 329 1.71 7.75 -13.06
CA LEU A 329 3.18 7.78 -13.16
C LEU A 329 3.79 7.93 -11.76
N ILE A 330 4.27 6.81 -11.21
CA ILE A 330 4.72 6.75 -9.80
C ILE A 330 6.20 6.49 -9.76
N MET A 331 6.97 7.49 -9.41
CA MET A 331 8.41 7.50 -9.52
C MET A 331 9.13 7.77 -8.20
N ARG A 332 8.41 8.00 -7.09
CA ARG A 332 8.92 8.27 -5.74
C ARG A 332 10.27 7.61 -5.38
N LYS A 333 11.20 8.39 -4.86
CA LYS A 333 12.45 7.91 -4.26
C LYS A 333 12.45 8.19 -2.75
N GLU A 334 13.04 7.30 -1.97
CA GLU A 334 13.36 7.58 -0.56
C GLU A 334 14.81 8.08 -0.49
N LEU A 335 15.01 9.19 0.23
CA LEU A 335 16.32 9.82 0.32
C LEU A 335 17.19 9.08 1.35
N ASN A 336 18.17 8.33 0.89
CA ASN A 336 19.31 7.93 1.72
C ASN A 336 20.22 9.15 1.94
N ARG A 337 20.64 9.39 3.19
CA ARG A 337 21.19 10.65 3.72
C ARG A 337 22.38 11.30 2.98
N GLU A 338 22.91 10.75 1.90
CA GLU A 338 24.20 11.19 1.34
C GLU A 338 24.31 11.20 -0.20
N GLN A 339 23.20 11.26 -0.95
CA GLN A 339 23.32 11.42 -2.41
C GLN A 339 23.15 12.89 -2.83
N PRO A 340 24.20 13.54 -3.39
CA PRO A 340 24.05 14.86 -3.99
C PRO A 340 23.08 14.75 -5.17
N LEU A 341 21.92 15.39 -5.04
CA LEU A 341 20.91 15.47 -6.09
C LEU A 341 21.49 16.27 -7.26
N LYS A 342 21.85 15.57 -8.34
CA LYS A 342 22.26 16.19 -9.59
C LYS A 342 21.08 16.93 -10.21
N HIS A 343 21.39 18.01 -10.94
CA HIS A 343 20.42 18.80 -11.68
C HIS A 343 19.67 17.96 -12.72
N ILE A 344 18.42 17.62 -12.45
CA ILE A 344 17.52 17.02 -13.43
C ILE A 344 16.49 18.09 -13.80
N VAL A 345 16.24 18.28 -15.08
CA VAL A 345 15.15 19.16 -15.56
C VAL A 345 13.97 18.27 -15.91
N LEU A 346 12.77 18.68 -15.51
CA LEU A 346 11.55 18.00 -15.91
C LEU A 346 11.35 18.19 -17.42
N PRO A 347 11.28 17.13 -18.24
CA PRO A 347 11.13 17.28 -19.69
C PRO A 347 9.83 18.01 -20.04
N GLU A 348 9.89 19.02 -20.92
CA GLU A 348 8.70 19.79 -21.34
C GLU A 348 7.62 18.89 -21.96
N SER A 349 8.07 17.78 -22.55
CA SER A 349 7.22 16.78 -23.19
C SER A 349 6.20 16.18 -22.21
N PHE A 350 6.46 16.18 -20.89
CA PHE A 350 5.54 15.67 -19.86
C PHE A 350 4.18 16.37 -19.88
N ALA A 351 4.12 17.63 -20.32
CA ALA A 351 2.88 18.37 -20.52
C ALA A 351 1.87 17.68 -21.45
N ASN A 352 2.31 16.71 -22.26
CA ASN A 352 1.46 16.02 -23.24
C ASN A 352 0.79 14.75 -22.68
N LEU A 353 1.05 14.39 -21.42
CA LEU A 353 0.40 13.27 -20.73
C LEU A 353 -1.02 13.66 -20.29
N CYS A 354 -1.89 14.03 -21.23
CA CYS A 354 -3.19 14.65 -20.94
C CYS A 354 -4.17 13.73 -20.19
N SER A 355 -3.96 12.41 -20.19
CA SER A 355 -4.77 11.45 -19.43
C SER A 355 -4.23 11.17 -18.01
N LEU A 356 -3.10 11.77 -17.65
CA LEU A 356 -2.44 11.54 -16.37
C LEU A 356 -3.30 12.09 -15.24
N LYS A 357 -3.69 11.20 -14.31
CA LYS A 357 -4.47 11.51 -13.11
C LYS A 357 -3.61 11.59 -11.86
N GLU A 358 -2.54 10.81 -11.81
CA GLU A 358 -1.66 10.72 -10.66
C GLU A 358 -0.19 10.80 -11.10
N MET A 359 0.54 11.73 -10.51
CA MET A 359 1.99 11.86 -10.70
C MET A 359 2.69 11.99 -9.34
N ASP A 360 3.47 10.98 -8.97
CA ASP A 360 4.35 11.03 -7.80
C ASP A 360 5.81 11.05 -8.24
N ALA A 361 6.41 12.22 -8.24
CA ALA A 361 7.83 12.43 -8.50
C ALA A 361 8.57 13.00 -7.28
N HIS A 362 8.20 12.51 -6.10
CA HIS A 362 8.85 12.85 -4.84
C HIS A 362 10.35 12.46 -4.85
N ALA A 363 11.19 13.38 -4.37
CA ALA A 363 12.64 13.22 -4.25
C ALA A 363 13.36 12.83 -5.55
N TRP A 364 12.90 13.38 -6.69
CA TRP A 364 13.53 13.13 -7.99
C TRP A 364 14.80 13.93 -8.25
N GLY A 365 14.99 15.05 -7.56
CA GLY A 365 16.09 15.97 -7.83
C GLY A 365 15.81 16.95 -8.96
N PHE A 366 14.53 17.17 -9.31
CA PHE A 366 14.16 18.18 -10.29
C PHE A 366 14.65 19.57 -9.86
N SER A 367 15.21 20.34 -10.78
CA SER A 367 15.82 21.65 -10.55
C SER A 367 15.50 22.63 -11.68
N GLY A 368 15.79 23.92 -11.47
CA GLY A 368 15.45 24.96 -12.43
C GLY A 368 13.99 25.41 -12.31
N SER A 369 13.38 25.78 -13.43
CA SER A 369 11.98 26.20 -13.53
C SER A 369 11.12 25.12 -14.18
N ILE A 370 9.91 24.91 -13.65
CA ILE A 370 8.88 24.11 -14.33
C ILE A 370 8.16 25.02 -15.34
N SER A 371 8.05 24.56 -16.60
CA SER A 371 7.47 25.31 -17.73
C SER A 371 5.95 25.46 -17.66
N ASP A 372 5.42 26.57 -18.20
CA ASP A 372 3.98 26.88 -18.26
C ASP A 372 3.15 25.86 -19.05
N ASN A 373 3.81 25.10 -19.94
CA ASN A 373 3.17 23.97 -20.62
C ASN A 373 2.61 22.93 -19.65
N PHE A 374 3.10 22.87 -18.41
CA PHE A 374 2.63 21.94 -17.38
C PHE A 374 1.14 22.09 -17.06
N GLU A 375 0.54 23.26 -17.33
CA GLU A 375 -0.90 23.50 -17.18
C GLU A 375 -1.77 22.63 -18.11
N ARG A 376 -1.19 22.00 -19.14
CA ARG A 376 -1.90 21.11 -20.08
C ARG A 376 -2.29 19.75 -19.47
N LEU A 377 -1.83 19.44 -18.26
CA LEU A 377 -2.18 18.22 -17.52
C LEU A 377 -3.58 18.33 -16.87
N SER A 378 -4.60 18.60 -17.68
CA SER A 378 -5.95 18.92 -17.21
C SER A 378 -6.67 17.78 -16.50
N SER A 379 -6.23 16.53 -16.70
CA SER A 379 -6.79 15.34 -16.04
C SER A 379 -6.18 15.04 -14.66
N LEU A 380 -5.15 15.79 -14.25
CA LEU A 380 -4.37 15.50 -13.06
C LEU A 380 -5.20 15.76 -11.80
N GLU A 381 -5.34 14.74 -10.95
CA GLU A 381 -6.07 14.79 -9.68
C GLU A 381 -5.12 14.84 -8.48
N GLU A 382 -3.98 14.16 -8.57
CA GLU A 382 -2.96 14.10 -7.51
C GLU A 382 -1.56 14.35 -8.06
N LEU A 383 -0.85 15.31 -7.46
CA LEU A 383 0.51 15.69 -7.83
C LEU A 383 1.41 15.75 -6.60
N ASN A 384 2.47 14.95 -6.59
CA ASN A 384 3.51 14.99 -5.57
C ASN A 384 4.87 15.32 -6.21
N LEU A 385 5.35 16.52 -5.90
CA LEU A 385 6.65 17.05 -6.31
C LEU A 385 7.54 17.35 -5.09
N GLY A 386 7.23 16.82 -3.91
CA GLY A 386 7.99 17.07 -2.70
C GLY A 386 9.45 16.62 -2.80
N ARG A 387 10.33 17.23 -1.98
CA ARG A 387 11.79 16.98 -1.92
C ARG A 387 12.51 17.19 -3.25
N ASN A 388 12.12 18.19 -4.02
CA ASN A 388 12.82 18.61 -5.24
C ASN A 388 13.54 19.97 -5.05
N ASN A 389 14.36 20.34 -6.03
CA ASN A 389 15.28 21.48 -6.01
C ASN A 389 14.96 22.56 -7.06
N PHE A 390 13.73 22.62 -7.57
CA PHE A 390 13.31 23.68 -8.50
C PHE A 390 13.16 25.01 -7.76
N SER A 391 13.48 26.11 -8.45
CA SER A 391 13.40 27.47 -7.93
C SER A 391 12.05 28.13 -8.20
N SER A 392 11.35 27.70 -9.25
CA SER A 392 10.04 28.24 -9.63
C SER A 392 9.11 27.17 -10.22
N LEU A 393 7.83 27.38 -9.97
CA LEU A 393 6.71 26.70 -10.61
C LEU A 393 6.27 27.48 -11.86
N PRO A 394 5.34 26.93 -12.67
CA PRO A 394 4.68 27.67 -13.75
C PRO A 394 4.07 28.99 -13.28
N SER A 395 3.90 29.94 -14.20
CA SER A 395 3.30 31.25 -13.91
C SER A 395 1.85 31.13 -13.41
N SER A 396 1.12 30.09 -13.82
CA SER A 396 -0.16 29.67 -13.24
C SER A 396 -0.27 28.15 -13.14
N LEU A 397 -1.11 27.66 -12.22
CA LEU A 397 -1.51 26.26 -12.13
C LEU A 397 -3.03 26.09 -12.30
N ARG A 398 -3.73 27.14 -12.76
CA ARG A 398 -5.19 27.14 -12.93
C ARG A 398 -5.66 26.15 -14.00
N GLY A 399 -4.83 25.86 -15.01
CA GLY A 399 -5.12 24.84 -16.02
C GLY A 399 -5.25 23.41 -15.47
N LEU A 400 -4.76 23.13 -14.26
CA LEU A 400 -4.90 21.84 -13.58
C LEU A 400 -6.30 21.70 -12.95
N VAL A 401 -7.34 21.78 -13.78
CA VAL A 401 -8.74 21.95 -13.35
C VAL A 401 -9.30 20.83 -12.47
N LEU A 402 -8.71 19.63 -12.49
CA LEU A 402 -9.13 18.49 -11.66
C LEU A 402 -8.24 18.25 -10.43
N LEU A 403 -7.20 19.06 -10.21
CA LEU A 403 -6.21 18.82 -9.17
C LEU A 403 -6.82 18.97 -7.77
N LYS A 404 -6.83 17.87 -7.01
CA LYS A 404 -7.37 17.81 -5.64
C LYS A 404 -6.27 17.85 -4.59
N LYS A 405 -5.13 17.20 -4.85
CA LYS A 405 -4.02 17.10 -3.90
C LYS A 405 -2.72 17.56 -4.52
N PHE A 406 -2.03 18.45 -3.84
CA PHE A 406 -0.74 18.96 -4.28
C PHE A 406 0.29 18.95 -3.14
N ASP A 407 1.31 18.13 -3.28
CA ASP A 407 2.44 18.05 -2.34
C ASP A 407 3.71 18.64 -2.95
N LEU A 408 4.20 19.69 -2.32
CA LEU A 408 5.43 20.42 -2.60
C LEU A 408 6.37 20.43 -1.39
N SER A 409 6.17 19.55 -0.41
CA SER A 409 6.91 19.59 0.85
C SER A 409 8.42 19.42 0.64
N HIS A 410 9.24 20.11 1.44
CA HIS A 410 10.71 20.10 1.39
C HIS A 410 11.31 20.56 0.04
N CYS A 411 10.61 21.44 -0.68
CA CYS A 411 11.14 22.11 -1.87
C CYS A 411 11.88 23.41 -1.47
N ASN A 412 13.07 23.25 -0.88
CA ASN A 412 13.80 24.31 -0.17
C ASN A 412 14.36 25.43 -1.05
N LYS A 413 14.20 25.37 -2.37
CA LYS A 413 14.60 26.43 -3.31
C LYS A 413 13.42 27.21 -3.88
N LEU A 414 12.19 26.78 -3.62
CA LEU A 414 10.99 27.42 -4.14
C LEU A 414 10.69 28.70 -3.36
N ILE A 415 10.64 29.85 -4.05
CA ILE A 415 10.47 31.17 -3.43
C ILE A 415 9.02 31.65 -3.47
N TYR A 416 8.26 31.23 -4.49
CA TYR A 416 6.91 31.72 -4.76
C TYR A 416 5.95 30.60 -5.16
N LEU A 417 4.72 30.63 -4.61
CA LEU A 417 3.61 29.76 -5.01
C LEU A 417 2.66 30.51 -5.96
N PRO A 418 2.49 30.06 -7.23
CA PRO A 418 1.63 30.70 -8.23
C PRO A 418 0.13 30.47 -7.97
N PRO A 419 -0.77 31.11 -8.76
CA PRO A 419 -2.21 30.86 -8.67
C PRO A 419 -2.56 29.37 -8.81
N LEU A 420 -3.37 28.88 -7.88
CA LEU A 420 -3.80 27.48 -7.79
C LEU A 420 -5.18 27.25 -8.45
N PRO A 421 -5.50 26.01 -8.86
CA PRO A 421 -6.84 25.67 -9.36
C PRO A 421 -7.88 25.65 -8.25
N SER A 422 -9.14 26.00 -8.57
CA SER A 422 -10.24 26.06 -7.60
C SER A 422 -10.70 24.69 -7.07
N SER A 423 -10.30 23.61 -7.75
CA SER A 423 -10.60 22.22 -7.37
C SER A 423 -9.74 21.69 -6.22
N LEU A 424 -8.70 22.42 -5.82
CA LEU A 424 -7.73 21.97 -4.83
C LEU A 424 -8.36 21.81 -3.44
N ILE A 425 -8.11 20.65 -2.83
CA ILE A 425 -8.63 20.24 -1.52
C ILE A 425 -7.52 20.22 -0.48
N GLU A 426 -6.32 19.77 -0.87
CA GLU A 426 -5.18 19.58 0.03
C GLU A 426 -3.91 20.19 -0.60
N LEU A 427 -3.27 21.10 0.15
CA LEU A 427 -1.98 21.68 -0.22
C LEU A 427 -0.94 21.44 0.89
N ASN A 428 0.10 20.69 0.55
CA ASN A 428 1.24 20.45 1.44
C ASN A 428 2.50 21.17 0.95
N MET A 429 2.92 22.17 1.70
CA MET A 429 4.08 23.03 1.47
C MET A 429 5.09 22.93 2.64
N ALA A 430 4.96 21.93 3.52
CA ALA A 430 5.79 21.79 4.71
C ALA A 430 7.29 21.78 4.39
N ASN A 431 8.08 22.43 5.22
CA ASN A 431 9.53 22.55 5.15
C ASN A 431 10.07 23.26 3.90
N CYS A 432 9.28 24.08 3.21
CA CYS A 432 9.78 24.94 2.13
C CYS A 432 10.37 26.23 2.69
N THR A 433 11.57 26.14 3.25
CA THR A 433 12.19 27.22 4.05
C THR A 433 12.50 28.52 3.27
N ALA A 434 12.69 28.44 1.94
CA ALA A 434 12.92 29.59 1.08
C ALA A 434 11.63 30.27 0.57
N LEU A 435 10.45 29.72 0.87
CA LEU A 435 9.18 30.29 0.41
C LEU A 435 8.94 31.64 1.07
N GLU A 436 8.82 32.70 0.28
CA GLU A 436 8.61 34.06 0.77
C GLU A 436 7.16 34.54 0.59
N ARG A 437 6.53 34.18 -0.54
CA ARG A 437 5.21 34.70 -0.93
C ARG A 437 4.37 33.62 -1.61
N ILE A 438 3.06 33.76 -1.49
CA ILE A 438 2.09 32.94 -2.22
C ILE A 438 1.07 33.84 -2.93
N TYR A 439 0.46 33.33 -3.99
CA TYR A 439 -0.68 33.98 -4.62
C TYR A 439 -1.93 33.92 -3.71
N ASP A 440 -2.87 34.83 -3.95
CA ASP A 440 -4.13 34.93 -3.21
C ASP A 440 -4.98 33.65 -3.34
N LEU A 441 -5.34 33.07 -2.19
CA LEU A 441 -6.12 31.82 -2.09
C LEU A 441 -7.64 32.00 -2.23
N THR A 442 -8.13 33.22 -2.49
CA THR A 442 -9.58 33.53 -2.58
C THR A 442 -10.33 32.64 -3.57
N ASN A 443 -9.67 32.17 -4.64
CA ASN A 443 -10.29 31.32 -5.66
C ASN A 443 -10.33 29.82 -5.30
N VAL A 444 -9.82 29.41 -4.13
CA VAL A 444 -9.69 28.01 -3.70
C VAL A 444 -10.58 27.74 -2.48
N GLU A 445 -11.85 28.13 -2.55
CA GLU A 445 -12.80 28.02 -1.42
C GLU A 445 -13.04 26.56 -0.95
N GLY A 446 -12.75 25.58 -1.80
CA GLY A 446 -12.84 24.14 -1.51
C GLY A 446 -11.70 23.58 -0.66
N LEU A 447 -10.65 24.36 -0.39
CA LEU A 447 -9.46 23.91 0.33
C LEU A 447 -9.81 23.48 1.77
N LYS A 448 -9.46 22.25 2.13
CA LYS A 448 -9.71 21.66 3.46
C LYS A 448 -8.46 21.58 4.30
N GLU A 449 -7.30 21.36 3.68
CA GLU A 449 -6.02 21.25 4.37
C GLU A 449 -4.96 22.15 3.76
N LEU A 450 -4.34 22.96 4.62
CA LEU A 450 -3.26 23.86 4.27
C LEU A 450 -2.09 23.67 5.23
N ASN A 451 -0.95 23.22 4.71
CA ASN A 451 0.22 22.93 5.51
C ASN A 451 1.44 23.72 5.02
N PHE A 452 1.90 24.68 5.84
CA PHE A 452 3.11 25.49 5.60
C PHE A 452 4.15 25.32 6.70
N ILE A 453 4.12 24.23 7.48
CA ILE A 453 5.06 23.99 8.58
C ILE A 453 6.51 24.35 8.18
N SER A 454 7.24 25.03 9.06
CA SER A 454 8.62 25.46 8.87
C SER A 454 8.88 26.35 7.63
N CYS A 455 7.86 27.01 7.07
CA CYS A 455 8.06 28.05 6.05
C CYS A 455 8.41 29.39 6.73
N SER A 456 9.61 29.47 7.30
CA SER A 456 10.03 30.59 8.16
C SER A 456 10.05 31.96 7.49
N ASN A 457 10.24 32.01 6.17
CA ASN A 457 10.35 33.26 5.39
C ASN A 457 9.01 33.73 4.80
N LEU A 458 7.95 32.92 4.90
CA LEU A 458 6.64 33.26 4.35
C LEU A 458 6.05 34.43 5.14
N VAL A 459 5.72 35.54 4.47
CA VAL A 459 5.31 36.79 5.16
C VAL A 459 3.79 37.00 5.27
N ASP A 460 2.99 36.37 4.41
CA ASP A 460 1.53 36.47 4.42
C ASP A 460 0.88 35.26 3.73
N ILE A 461 -0.39 35.03 4.03
CA ILE A 461 -1.26 34.02 3.41
C ILE A 461 -2.54 34.75 2.94
N PRO A 462 -2.48 35.47 1.81
CA PRO A 462 -3.63 36.19 1.27
C PRO A 462 -4.80 35.25 0.92
N GLY A 463 -6.03 35.72 1.13
CA GLY A 463 -7.25 34.94 0.91
C GLY A 463 -7.64 33.99 2.06
N LEU A 464 -6.81 33.84 3.09
CA LEU A 464 -7.09 32.92 4.22
C LEU A 464 -8.46 33.17 4.88
N GLN A 465 -8.89 34.43 4.98
CA GLN A 465 -10.13 34.83 5.64
C GLN A 465 -11.41 34.34 4.93
N VAL A 466 -11.34 33.97 3.65
CA VAL A 466 -12.52 33.51 2.87
C VAL A 466 -12.61 31.98 2.75
N LEU A 467 -11.62 31.23 3.26
CA LEU A 467 -11.56 29.76 3.16
C LEU A 467 -12.51 29.04 4.13
N LYS A 468 -13.81 29.06 3.82
CA LYS A 468 -14.88 28.45 4.67
C LYS A 468 -14.77 26.92 4.79
N SER A 469 -14.17 26.25 3.80
CA SER A 469 -13.99 24.79 3.81
C SER A 469 -12.77 24.33 4.60
N LEU A 470 -11.92 25.24 5.07
CA LEU A 470 -10.69 24.90 5.77
C LEU A 470 -11.01 24.15 7.06
N ARG A 471 -10.32 23.02 7.28
CA ARG A 471 -10.44 22.17 8.47
C ARG A 471 -9.11 21.98 9.17
N SER A 472 -8.00 22.05 8.44
CA SER A 472 -6.65 21.88 8.96
C SER A 472 -5.76 23.01 8.48
N LEU A 473 -5.14 23.72 9.42
CA LEU A 473 -4.16 24.78 9.15
C LEU A 473 -2.90 24.54 9.97
N PHE A 474 -1.79 24.21 9.31
CA PHE A 474 -0.53 23.94 9.98
C PHE A 474 0.52 24.99 9.61
N LEU A 475 0.90 25.82 10.58
CA LEU A 475 1.82 26.94 10.45
C LEU A 475 2.95 26.89 11.49
N GLY A 476 3.19 25.73 12.12
CA GLY A 476 4.29 25.58 13.07
C GLY A 476 5.59 26.10 12.48
N GLY A 477 6.37 26.87 13.24
CA GLY A 477 7.64 27.46 12.77
C GLY A 477 7.51 28.63 11.78
N CYS A 478 6.29 29.07 11.42
CA CYS A 478 6.05 30.20 10.51
C CYS A 478 5.94 31.52 11.26
N LYS A 479 7.06 32.06 11.74
CA LYS A 479 7.06 33.31 12.51
C LYS A 479 6.71 34.55 11.68
N ALA A 480 7.19 34.62 10.44
CA ALA A 480 7.05 35.82 9.61
C ALA A 480 5.60 36.11 9.19
N CYS A 481 4.80 35.09 8.86
CA CYS A 481 3.40 35.29 8.47
C CYS A 481 2.43 35.37 9.65
N LEU A 482 2.87 35.02 10.86
CA LEU A 482 1.99 34.93 12.03
C LEU A 482 1.22 36.24 12.32
N PRO A 483 1.83 37.45 12.26
CA PRO A 483 1.08 38.70 12.44
C PRO A 483 -0.02 38.91 11.38
N ALA A 484 0.23 38.52 10.13
CA ALA A 484 -0.74 38.65 9.06
C ALA A 484 -1.88 37.63 9.20
N VAL A 485 -1.53 36.37 9.52
CA VAL A 485 -2.47 35.29 9.78
C VAL A 485 -3.41 35.64 10.94
N ARG A 486 -2.88 36.20 12.04
CA ARG A 486 -3.70 36.63 13.19
C ARG A 486 -4.78 37.65 12.83
N ARG A 487 -4.50 38.56 11.90
CA ARG A 487 -5.48 39.54 11.41
C ARG A 487 -6.54 38.92 10.48
N ARG A 488 -6.22 37.80 9.81
CA ARG A 488 -7.10 37.14 8.82
C ARG A 488 -7.93 36.00 9.42
N ILE A 489 -7.41 35.31 10.45
CA ILE A 489 -8.09 34.17 11.06
C ILE A 489 -9.15 34.62 12.07
N GLY A 490 -10.37 34.81 11.56
CA GLY A 490 -11.51 35.22 12.36
C GLY A 490 -12.19 34.05 13.09
N LYS A 491 -13.15 34.42 13.95
CA LYS A 491 -14.06 33.51 14.66
C LYS A 491 -14.66 32.41 13.75
N VAL A 492 -15.18 32.79 12.58
CA VAL A 492 -15.84 31.84 11.65
C VAL A 492 -14.88 30.72 11.21
N ALA A 493 -13.63 31.05 10.91
CA ALA A 493 -12.64 30.05 10.53
C ALA A 493 -12.34 29.11 11.71
N LEU A 494 -12.10 29.66 12.91
CA LEU A 494 -11.78 28.87 14.11
C LEU A 494 -12.93 27.94 14.57
N LYS A 495 -14.19 28.31 14.28
CA LYS A 495 -15.35 27.46 14.54
C LYS A 495 -15.29 26.13 13.79
N HIS A 496 -14.75 26.16 12.57
CA HIS A 496 -14.72 25.01 11.67
C HIS A 496 -13.37 24.29 11.57
N LEU A 497 -12.30 24.87 12.14
CA LEU A 497 -11.00 24.21 12.20
C LEU A 497 -10.99 23.06 13.19
N TYR A 498 -10.58 21.89 12.72
CA TYR A 498 -10.30 20.70 13.53
C TYR A 498 -8.86 20.69 14.02
N HIS A 499 -7.94 21.21 13.21
CA HIS A 499 -6.51 21.27 13.52
C HIS A 499 -5.96 22.65 13.23
N LEU A 500 -5.31 23.25 14.23
CA LEU A 500 -4.53 24.47 14.08
C LEU A 500 -3.18 24.27 14.78
N SER A 501 -2.09 24.57 14.06
CA SER A 501 -0.73 24.63 14.62
C SER A 501 -0.11 25.98 14.28
N VAL A 502 0.39 26.70 15.29
CA VAL A 502 1.05 28.01 15.14
C VAL A 502 2.20 28.13 16.15
N PRO A 503 3.20 29.01 15.91
CA PRO A 503 4.19 29.36 16.93
C PRO A 503 3.51 29.97 18.17
N GLY A 504 3.87 29.51 19.36
CA GLY A 504 3.29 30.00 20.62
C GLY A 504 3.63 29.14 21.84
N SER A 505 3.88 29.78 22.98
CA SER A 505 4.28 29.15 24.25
C SER A 505 3.19 29.10 25.32
N GLU A 506 2.00 29.62 25.00
CA GLU A 506 0.87 29.75 25.92
C GLU A 506 -0.35 28.96 25.45
N ILE A 507 -1.18 28.57 26.41
CA ILE A 507 -2.56 28.10 26.17
C ILE A 507 -3.53 29.10 26.82
N PRO A 508 -4.78 29.21 26.34
CA PRO A 508 -5.73 30.13 26.96
C PRO A 508 -6.00 29.73 28.42
N ARG A 509 -6.00 30.71 29.33
CA ARG A 509 -6.13 30.50 30.79
C ARG A 509 -7.43 29.82 31.20
N TRP A 510 -8.44 29.87 30.35
CA TRP A 510 -9.76 29.26 30.56
C TRP A 510 -9.81 27.76 30.16
N PHE A 511 -8.70 27.17 29.72
CA PHE A 511 -8.58 25.72 29.57
C PHE A 511 -8.22 25.06 30.92
N SER A 512 -8.82 23.91 31.18
CA SER A 512 -8.51 23.08 32.36
C SER A 512 -7.39 22.10 32.04
N GLN A 513 -6.44 21.87 32.96
CA GLN A 513 -5.34 20.92 32.72
C GLN A 513 -5.82 19.46 32.55
N GLU A 514 -6.89 19.11 33.24
CA GLU A 514 -7.61 17.84 33.14
C GLU A 514 -9.09 18.08 33.46
N ILE A 515 -9.94 17.13 33.05
CA ILE A 515 -11.35 17.06 33.45
C ILE A 515 -11.48 15.85 34.38
N PRO A 516 -11.42 16.03 35.71
CA PRO A 516 -11.43 14.90 36.65
C PRO A 516 -12.80 14.23 36.75
N HIS A 517 -13.87 15.01 36.58
CA HIS A 517 -15.25 14.55 36.60
C HIS A 517 -16.07 15.37 35.61
N PHE A 518 -16.43 14.77 34.47
CA PHE A 518 -17.30 15.41 33.49
C PHE A 518 -18.71 15.54 34.06
N SER A 519 -19.25 16.76 34.02
CA SER A 519 -20.65 17.03 34.34
C SER A 519 -21.23 17.99 33.31
N ALA A 520 -22.35 17.60 32.70
CA ALA A 520 -23.02 18.45 31.72
C ALA A 520 -23.90 19.51 32.43
N PRO A 521 -23.84 20.79 32.04
CA PRO A 521 -24.77 21.81 32.53
C PRO A 521 -26.22 21.40 32.23
N LYS A 522 -27.15 21.74 33.14
CA LYS A 522 -28.58 21.45 32.96
C LYS A 522 -29.06 22.01 31.61
N ASN A 523 -29.68 21.15 30.81
CA ASN A 523 -30.26 21.47 29.50
C ASN A 523 -29.28 22.00 28.45
N ARG A 524 -27.99 21.63 28.51
CA ARG A 524 -27.02 21.95 27.46
C ARG A 524 -26.29 20.69 27.02
N GLU A 525 -26.43 20.33 25.74
CA GLU A 525 -25.73 19.18 25.17
C GLU A 525 -24.25 19.51 24.90
N ILE A 526 -23.36 18.53 25.04
CA ILE A 526 -21.97 18.69 24.62
C ILE A 526 -21.88 18.62 23.09
N ARG A 527 -21.29 19.64 22.47
CA ARG A 527 -21.09 19.77 21.02
C ARG A 527 -19.65 19.50 20.58
N GLY A 528 -18.69 19.52 21.51
CA GLY A 528 -17.31 19.17 21.20
C GLY A 528 -16.34 19.27 22.36
N ILE A 529 -15.11 18.86 22.10
CA ILE A 529 -13.97 19.00 23.01
C ILE A 529 -12.84 19.67 22.24
N ILE A 530 -12.23 20.70 22.81
CA ILE A 530 -11.02 21.35 22.27
C ILE A 530 -9.85 21.00 23.18
N PHE A 531 -8.80 20.46 22.59
CA PHE A 531 -7.52 20.28 23.26
C PHE A 531 -6.55 21.37 22.84
N ALA A 532 -5.83 21.91 23.82
CA ALA A 532 -4.69 22.76 23.61
C ALA A 532 -3.43 22.04 24.10
N ALA A 533 -2.36 22.08 23.31
CA ALA A 533 -1.06 21.58 23.72
C ALA A 533 0.02 22.56 23.25
N VAL A 534 0.92 22.91 24.16
CA VAL A 534 2.18 23.57 23.81
C VAL A 534 3.26 22.51 23.84
N VAL A 535 3.89 22.31 22.69
CA VAL A 535 4.95 21.34 22.52
C VAL A 535 6.21 22.05 22.04
N SER A 536 7.35 21.62 22.56
CA SER A 536 8.66 22.04 22.08
C SER A 536 9.49 20.81 21.73
N LEU A 537 10.34 20.94 20.71
CA LEU A 537 11.20 19.85 20.28
C LEU A 537 12.46 19.81 21.15
N ASP A 538 12.51 18.84 22.07
CA ASP A 538 13.75 18.29 22.65
C ASP A 538 13.75 16.76 22.44
N LYS A 539 13.78 16.41 21.15
CA LYS A 539 13.49 15.11 20.49
C LYS A 539 11.95 14.85 20.40
N VAL A 540 11.35 13.68 20.15
CA VAL A 540 9.96 13.45 19.63
C VAL A 540 9.00 12.56 20.49
N VAL A 541 7.70 12.82 20.73
CA VAL A 541 6.71 11.90 21.38
C VAL A 541 5.32 12.24 20.84
N GLY A 542 4.43 11.26 20.66
CA GLY A 542 3.03 11.51 20.31
C GLY A 542 2.18 11.87 21.53
N ILE A 543 1.24 12.79 21.39
CA ILE A 543 0.26 13.10 22.43
C ILE A 543 -1.04 12.34 22.15
N LYS A 544 -1.69 11.82 23.20
CA LYS A 544 -3.01 11.19 23.10
C LYS A 544 -3.98 11.78 24.14
N GLY A 545 -5.21 12.01 23.72
CA GLY A 545 -6.33 12.25 24.63
C GLY A 545 -6.94 10.93 25.07
N ARG A 546 -7.22 10.78 26.37
CA ARG A 546 -7.91 9.60 26.92
C ARG A 546 -9.24 9.99 27.53
N LEU A 547 -10.20 9.09 27.37
CA LEU A 547 -11.47 9.10 28.07
C LEU A 547 -11.48 7.90 29.02
N LEU A 548 -11.63 8.15 30.31
CA LEU A 548 -11.60 7.14 31.36
C LEU A 548 -12.96 7.07 32.08
N ARG A 549 -13.41 5.86 32.38
CA ARG A 549 -14.57 5.59 33.23
C ARG A 549 -14.15 4.64 34.34
N LEU A 550 -14.35 5.04 35.59
CA LEU A 550 -13.88 4.28 36.76
C LEU A 550 -12.37 3.94 36.65
N GLU A 551 -11.56 4.92 36.23
CA GLU A 551 -10.11 4.79 35.98
C GLU A 551 -9.69 3.82 34.85
N VAL A 552 -10.66 3.24 34.12
CA VAL A 552 -10.39 2.39 32.96
C VAL A 552 -10.51 3.21 31.66
N PRO A 553 -9.49 3.23 30.78
CA PRO A 553 -9.60 3.88 29.48
C PRO A 553 -10.67 3.20 28.61
N ILE A 554 -11.74 3.93 28.29
CA ILE A 554 -12.81 3.45 27.40
C ILE A 554 -12.62 3.95 25.95
N HIS A 555 -11.88 5.04 25.76
CA HIS A 555 -11.50 5.54 24.45
C HIS A 555 -10.16 6.28 24.51
N THR A 556 -9.38 6.22 23.43
CA THR A 556 -8.11 6.94 23.30
C THR A 556 -7.98 7.43 21.87
N THR A 557 -7.64 8.71 21.70
CA THR A 557 -7.35 9.30 20.39
C THR A 557 -5.95 9.89 20.36
N VAL A 558 -5.14 9.50 19.37
CA VAL A 558 -3.82 10.09 19.13
C VAL A 558 -3.99 11.40 18.37
N PHE A 559 -3.30 12.44 18.81
CA PHE A 559 -3.32 13.75 18.17
C PHE A 559 -2.39 13.76 16.97
N ASN A 560 -2.91 14.20 15.82
CA ASN A 560 -2.10 14.40 14.62
C ASN A 560 -1.31 15.71 14.73
N LEU A 561 -0.09 15.62 15.25
CA LEU A 561 0.86 16.72 15.28
C LEU A 561 1.71 16.68 14.00
N MET A 562 1.09 17.01 12.86
CA MET A 562 1.81 17.10 11.58
C MET A 562 2.98 18.07 11.72
N GLY A 563 4.16 17.64 11.26
CA GLY A 563 5.42 18.39 11.21
C GLY A 563 5.63 19.33 12.40
N VAL A 564 6.08 18.77 13.52
CA VAL A 564 6.72 19.61 14.54
C VAL A 564 7.94 20.25 13.86
N PRO A 565 8.06 21.58 13.84
CA PRO A 565 9.19 22.24 13.21
C PRO A 565 10.51 21.74 13.80
N ASP A 566 11.58 21.69 13.02
CA ASP A 566 12.94 21.34 13.47
C ASP A 566 13.56 22.45 14.35
N THR A 567 12.76 23.07 15.21
CA THR A 567 13.12 24.19 16.08
C THR A 567 12.82 23.82 17.51
N SER A 568 13.65 24.27 18.46
CA SER A 568 13.37 24.17 19.90
C SER A 568 12.23 25.08 20.38
N GLU A 569 11.60 25.80 19.46
CA GLU A 569 10.57 26.79 19.75
C GLU A 569 9.23 26.15 20.09
N ASP A 570 8.53 26.79 21.02
CA ASP A 570 7.22 26.36 21.46
C ASP A 570 6.18 26.54 20.35
N GLN A 571 5.41 25.49 20.12
CA GLN A 571 4.33 25.45 19.15
C GLN A 571 3.02 25.16 19.87
N LEU A 572 2.02 26.00 19.61
CA LEU A 572 0.66 25.80 20.07
C LEU A 572 -0.10 24.94 19.05
N TYR A 573 -0.69 23.87 19.54
CA TYR A 573 -1.65 23.05 18.84
C TYR A 573 -3.03 23.22 19.46
N LEU A 574 -4.02 23.52 18.63
CA LEU A 574 -5.44 23.49 18.98
C LEU A 574 -6.11 22.39 18.15
N ILE A 575 -6.77 21.45 18.83
CA ILE A 575 -7.38 20.28 18.22
C ILE A 575 -8.83 20.19 18.68
N ARG A 576 -9.76 20.38 17.74
CA ARG A 576 -11.20 20.36 18.00
C ARG A 576 -11.81 19.05 17.56
N PHE A 577 -12.42 18.36 18.51
CA PHE A 577 -13.22 17.16 18.28
C PHE A 577 -14.71 17.55 18.27
N PRO A 578 -15.39 17.51 17.12
CA PRO A 578 -16.83 17.77 17.05
C PRO A 578 -17.67 16.60 17.61
N GLU A 579 -18.95 16.86 17.88
CA GLU A 579 -19.93 15.93 18.48
C GLU A 579 -19.95 14.52 17.88
N PHE A 580 -19.76 14.39 16.56
CA PHE A 580 -19.78 13.10 15.88
C PHE A 580 -18.53 12.24 16.12
N LYS A 581 -17.48 12.78 16.75
CA LYS A 581 -16.26 12.03 17.07
C LYS A 581 -16.50 11.12 18.28
N PRO A 582 -15.97 9.88 18.28
CA PRO A 582 -16.22 8.90 19.35
C PRO A 582 -15.91 9.42 20.76
N MET A 583 -14.83 10.17 20.92
CA MET A 583 -14.43 10.73 22.21
C MET A 583 -15.49 11.68 22.83
N VAL A 584 -16.25 12.40 22.01
CA VAL A 584 -17.34 13.28 22.48
C VAL A 584 -18.62 12.46 22.69
N ARG A 585 -18.96 11.61 21.71
CA ARG A 585 -20.19 10.80 21.73
C ARG A 585 -20.26 9.77 22.87
N MET A 586 -19.10 9.28 23.34
CA MET A 586 -19.02 8.28 24.40
C MET A 586 -19.02 8.87 25.82
N LEU A 587 -18.87 10.19 25.93
CA LEU A 587 -18.74 10.90 27.19
C LEU A 587 -20.05 10.80 28.00
N LYS A 588 -19.93 10.39 29.27
CA LYS A 588 -21.04 10.30 30.21
C LYS A 588 -20.68 10.99 31.52
N GLU A 589 -21.72 11.31 32.28
CA GLU A 589 -21.60 11.89 33.62
C GLU A 589 -20.59 11.10 34.47
N GLY A 590 -19.62 11.82 35.01
CA GLY A 590 -18.54 11.32 35.84
C GLY A 590 -17.33 10.72 35.15
N ASP A 591 -17.29 10.72 33.81
CA ASP A 591 -16.09 10.32 33.08
C ASP A 591 -14.94 11.33 33.27
N ARG A 592 -13.70 10.85 33.21
CA ARG A 592 -12.48 11.66 33.27
C ARG A 592 -11.87 11.82 31.88
N ILE A 593 -11.38 13.02 31.56
CA ILE A 593 -10.65 13.31 30.33
C ILE A 593 -9.27 13.86 30.68
N ASP A 594 -8.23 13.27 30.10
CA ASP A 594 -6.87 13.77 30.23
C ASP A 594 -6.10 13.72 28.91
N ILE A 595 -4.99 14.45 28.88
CA ILE A 595 -4.01 14.44 27.80
C ILE A 595 -2.73 13.83 28.34
N VAL A 596 -2.27 12.73 27.75
CA VAL A 596 -1.03 12.08 28.16
C VAL A 596 -0.07 11.85 26.99
N LEU A 597 1.17 11.57 27.34
CA LEU A 597 2.17 11.09 26.40
C LEU A 597 1.84 9.66 25.95
N ARG A 598 2.17 9.35 24.70
CA ARG A 598 2.01 8.02 24.11
C ARG A 598 3.18 7.11 24.52
N ASP A 599 2.86 5.84 24.80
CA ASP A 599 3.82 4.77 25.09
C ASP A 599 3.37 3.46 24.37
N PRO A 600 4.23 2.78 23.57
CA PRO A 600 5.53 3.26 23.12
C PRO A 600 5.36 4.51 22.24
N PRO A 601 6.28 5.48 22.32
CA PRO A 601 6.20 6.66 21.49
C PRO A 601 6.56 6.26 20.05
N TYR A 602 5.85 6.82 19.06
CA TYR A 602 6.09 6.48 17.63
C TYR A 602 7.48 6.94 17.16
N PHE A 603 8.01 7.96 17.83
CA PHE A 603 9.32 8.57 17.69
C PHE A 603 9.69 9.08 19.12
N PRO A 604 10.96 9.20 19.56
CA PRO A 604 11.37 9.49 20.98
C PRO A 604 11.94 10.92 21.30
N GLY A 605 11.56 11.57 22.44
CA GLY A 605 11.79 12.98 22.93
C GLY A 605 10.50 13.85 23.07
N LEU A 606 10.37 15.14 22.77
CA LEU A 606 9.15 16.00 22.78
C LEU A 606 8.61 16.28 24.17
N SER A 607 8.69 17.54 24.53
CA SER A 607 8.20 18.02 25.80
C SER A 607 6.80 18.56 25.62
N LEU A 608 5.82 17.95 26.30
CA LEU A 608 4.52 18.55 26.50
C LEU A 608 4.64 19.57 27.64
N LYS A 609 4.84 20.84 27.30
CA LYS A 609 5.05 21.93 28.27
C LYS A 609 3.75 22.36 28.94
N LYS A 610 2.70 22.53 28.14
CA LYS A 610 1.37 22.91 28.62
C LYS A 610 0.32 22.09 27.90
N ARG A 611 -0.74 21.76 28.62
CA ARG A 611 -1.87 21.01 28.11
C ARG A 611 -3.14 21.58 28.70
N GLY A 612 -4.20 21.57 27.92
CA GLY A 612 -5.49 22.08 28.34
C GLY A 612 -6.62 21.37 27.60
N ILE A 613 -7.76 21.29 28.26
CA ILE A 613 -9.01 20.75 27.76
C ILE A 613 -10.08 21.81 27.95
N TYR A 614 -10.90 22.01 26.93
CA TYR A 614 -12.11 22.82 27.01
C TYR A 614 -13.29 22.05 26.43
N LEU A 615 -14.41 22.07 27.14
CA LEU A 615 -15.66 21.42 26.74
C LEU A 615 -16.55 22.46 26.06
N VAL A 616 -17.01 22.17 24.85
CA VAL A 616 -17.90 23.04 24.09
C VAL A 616 -19.31 22.50 24.20
N PHE A 617 -20.21 23.27 24.76
CA PHE A 617 -21.63 22.95 24.88
C PHE A 617 -22.46 23.71 23.85
N GLU A 618 -23.71 23.30 23.67
CA GLU A 618 -24.70 24.02 22.89
C GLU A 618 -24.81 25.48 23.35
N ASN A 619 -24.88 26.39 22.38
CA ASN A 619 -24.84 27.85 22.51
C ASN A 619 -23.47 28.46 22.87
N ASP A 620 -22.41 27.67 23.11
CA ASP A 620 -21.07 28.23 23.38
C ASP A 620 -20.39 28.82 22.13
N ASP A 621 -20.83 28.44 20.93
CA ASP A 621 -20.18 28.83 19.69
C ASP A 621 -21.16 29.12 18.53
N ASP A 622 -22.44 29.33 18.87
CA ASP A 622 -23.55 29.37 17.91
C ASP A 622 -24.00 30.78 17.51
N TYR A 623 -23.51 31.83 18.19
CA TYR A 623 -23.80 33.20 17.79
C TYR A 623 -23.03 33.56 16.51
N ASP A 624 -23.67 34.19 15.53
CA ASP A 624 -23.03 34.58 14.26
C ASP A 624 -22.86 36.11 14.11
N GLY A 625 -23.31 36.92 15.09
CA GLY A 625 -23.17 38.37 15.07
C GLY A 625 -21.80 38.89 15.53
N ASN A 626 -21.62 40.22 15.50
CA ASN A 626 -20.40 40.87 16.01
C ASN A 626 -20.34 40.79 17.55
N GLU A 627 -19.21 40.32 18.09
CA GLU A 627 -18.95 40.14 19.53
C GLU A 627 -17.82 41.04 20.05
N GLU A 628 -17.36 42.03 19.27
CA GLU A 628 -16.23 42.89 19.66
C GLU A 628 -16.46 43.61 20.98
N TRP A 629 -17.68 44.09 21.20
CA TRP A 629 -18.14 44.87 22.36
C TRP A 629 -18.69 44.03 23.53
N LEU A 630 -18.75 42.70 23.39
CA LEU A 630 -19.25 41.83 24.45
C LEU A 630 -18.18 41.62 25.54
N GLU A 631 -18.63 41.36 26.76
CA GLU A 631 -17.76 40.92 27.86
C GLU A 631 -17.14 39.55 27.55
N GLU A 632 -16.00 39.22 28.17
CA GLU A 632 -15.32 37.94 27.93
C GLU A 632 -16.20 36.73 28.26
N SER A 633 -17.07 36.82 29.26
CA SER A 633 -18.02 35.77 29.64
C SER A 633 -19.07 35.49 28.55
N GLN A 634 -19.45 36.50 27.78
CA GLN A 634 -20.52 36.48 26.77
C GLN A 634 -20.04 36.11 25.36
N LYS A 635 -18.72 36.06 25.14
CA LYS A 635 -18.14 35.71 23.85
C LYS A 635 -18.22 34.20 23.58
N SER A 636 -18.46 33.88 22.32
CA SER A 636 -18.31 32.55 21.77
C SER A 636 -16.89 32.01 21.96
N VAL A 637 -16.76 30.69 22.01
CA VAL A 637 -15.47 30.00 22.14
C VAL A 637 -14.53 30.39 21.00
N SER A 638 -15.04 30.45 19.77
CA SER A 638 -14.23 30.81 18.62
C SER A 638 -13.79 32.29 18.63
N GLN A 639 -14.58 33.19 19.21
CA GLN A 639 -14.16 34.58 19.41
C GLN A 639 -13.09 34.71 20.50
N LYS A 640 -13.24 33.97 21.61
CA LYS A 640 -12.21 33.90 22.66
C LYS A 640 -10.89 33.39 22.11
N LEU A 641 -10.94 32.34 21.27
CA LEU A 641 -9.76 31.82 20.56
C LEU A 641 -9.17 32.85 19.59
N ALA A 642 -10.00 33.58 18.83
CA ALA A 642 -9.51 34.63 17.93
C ALA A 642 -8.78 35.75 18.68
N LYS A 643 -9.34 36.22 19.82
CA LYS A 643 -8.70 37.22 20.69
C LYS A 643 -7.41 36.69 21.28
N PHE A 644 -7.39 35.44 21.75
CA PHE A 644 -6.18 34.78 22.25
C PHE A 644 -5.09 34.68 21.19
N LEU A 645 -5.39 34.18 19.99
CA LEU A 645 -4.42 34.08 18.90
C LEU A 645 -3.87 35.45 18.49
N SER A 646 -4.71 36.49 18.54
CA SER A 646 -4.28 37.87 18.28
C SER A 646 -3.30 38.41 19.33
N SER A 647 -3.32 37.86 20.55
CA SER A 647 -2.47 38.27 21.68
C SER A 647 -1.14 37.51 21.81
N LEU A 648 -0.96 36.43 21.04
CA LEU A 648 0.23 35.57 21.09
C LEU A 648 1.52 36.27 20.65
#